data_AF-A0A2S4PM13-F1
#
_entry.id   AF-A0A2S4PM13-F1
#
_cell.length_a   1.000
_cell.length_b   1.000
_cell.length_c   1.000
_cell.angle_alpha   90.00
_cell.angle_beta   90.00
_cell.angle_gamma   90.00
#
_symmetry.space_group_name_H-M   'P 1'
#
loop_
_entity.id
_entity.type
_entity.pdbx_description
1 polymer ?
#
loop_
_entity_poly.entity_id
_entity_poly.type
_entity_poly.pdbx_seq_one_letter_code
_entity_poly.pdbx_strand_id
1 'polypeptide(L)'
;MFVVKRDGRKERVQFDKITARVSRLCYGLDAEHVDAGAITQKVISGVYKGVTTIELDNLAAETAAYMTVTHPDYAILAARIAVSNLHKQTKKAFSQVVSDLYHYVNPKNGKISPMISKSMYETVMKHEAELNSAIVYDRDFNYQYFGFKTLERSYLLRLNNKIVERPQHMIMRVAVGIHQDDIESAIETYNLMSNKYFTHASPTLFAAGTPQSQLSSCFLIDMKEDSIDGIYDTLKTCAMISKNAGGIGLNIHRIRATGAYIAGTNGNSNGIVPMLRVFNNTARYVDQGGNKRPGAFAIYLEPWHADIFEFLDLRKNHGKEEVRARDLFYALWIPDLFMKRVEKNGEWTLMCPSECPGLADIYGDEFEALYEKYEQEGKGRRTIMAQKLWYSIIEAQTETGTPFMLYKDACNRKSNQKNLGTIRSSNLCTEIVEYSSPDEVAVCNLASLALPTYVNTTDGTFDFRKLHEVCQVVVRNLNKIIDVNYYPVPEARTSNFRHRPIAVGVQGLADAFLALRLPFDSQEAKHLNKQIFETIYHAALSSSVDLAKKLGTYETYEGSPASKGELQYDMWGVTPTDLWDWDSLKAEIKTYGLRNSLLVAPMPTASTSQILGFNECFEPYTSNIYSRRVLAGEFQIVNPWLLKDLVDMGLWSDNMKNRIISDGGSIQNIANIPTETKALYKTVWEISQRTIIQMAADRGAFIDQSQSMNIHLKDPTMGKITSMHFAGWKLGLKTGMYYLRTMAASAPIQFTVDQEALLVADKNVAREIPVRKRQTGGFITQSPGPQSISPSTLNLNNESRGNVTRGLETGMIVNPLKLKADQPKEESPKLFATDSDALPSLDELSEPIRRVSIQSENDRVKIKDRENDIYSNAALQCSIQNKDECTIQQGKKPLYYGRVKWSRSRQEPGGITNARFPTAKTTKQPKVNITKLSPDVPENNIYVEYDTKETGLEVNLKSKDLWQTQLNGGVFIDADPRGSVQAALMSVLNESRPHIWTIIEIEEVMEDFPLQFNSKHNPDLNTPDQRCRTHFLPKMHRENIEQEEQKPDIRQVQDTWKTTQYQASHNNPSQTASPYYHDLNNNNDRNHGFAPSHQNAEQNSGKPPQPIQQWPFIYQSPSGYQQGNLMPQNANNTHQTANIGRELGTLQRMYQSDMQYGGTDDDFDLCLKIFYDQCRK
;
A
#
# COMPACT_ATOMS: atom_id res chain seq x y z
N MET A 1 -19.28 -3.27 44.43
CA MET A 1 -19.20 -3.26 42.95
C MET A 1 -18.97 -4.69 42.45
N PHE A 2 -19.56 -5.07 41.32
CA PHE A 2 -19.51 -6.45 40.77
C PHE A 2 -19.26 -6.42 39.26
N VAL A 3 -18.49 -7.40 38.77
CA VAL A 3 -18.23 -7.69 37.35
C VAL A 3 -19.00 -8.93 36.90
N VAL A 4 -19.32 -9.00 35.60
CA VAL A 4 -19.93 -10.18 34.96
C VAL A 4 -18.84 -11.00 34.25
N LYS A 5 -18.65 -12.25 34.67
CA LYS A 5 -17.71 -13.19 34.04
C LYS A 5 -18.22 -13.66 32.68
N ARG A 6 -17.30 -14.22 31.87
CA ARG A 6 -17.60 -14.83 30.56
C ARG A 6 -18.59 -16.01 30.65
N ASP A 7 -18.74 -16.62 31.82
CA ASP A 7 -19.72 -17.66 32.15
C ASP A 7 -21.04 -17.10 32.75
N GLY A 8 -21.25 -15.78 32.66
CA GLY A 8 -22.42 -15.07 33.21
C GLY A 8 -22.41 -14.88 34.74
N ARG A 9 -21.46 -15.48 35.48
CA ARG A 9 -21.41 -15.37 36.94
C ARG A 9 -21.00 -13.97 37.39
N LYS A 10 -21.66 -13.45 38.43
CA LYS A 10 -21.30 -12.18 39.07
C LYS A 10 -20.18 -12.42 40.09
N GLU A 11 -19.08 -11.68 39.99
CA GLU A 11 -18.00 -11.69 40.98
C GLU A 11 -17.78 -10.28 41.55
N ARG A 12 -17.41 -10.17 42.84
CA ARG A 12 -17.07 -8.88 43.47
C ARG A 12 -15.77 -8.35 42.86
N VAL A 13 -15.72 -7.06 42.54
CA VAL A 13 -14.47 -6.41 42.13
C VAL A 13 -13.47 -6.46 43.29
N GLN A 14 -12.28 -6.98 43.04
CA GLN A 14 -11.18 -7.08 44.01
C GLN A 14 -9.90 -6.59 43.33
N PHE A 15 -9.25 -5.60 43.95
CA PHE A 15 -8.03 -4.97 43.45
C PHE A 15 -6.97 -6.03 43.11
N ASP A 16 -6.65 -6.85 44.10
CA ASP A 16 -5.58 -7.85 44.05
C ASP A 16 -5.77 -8.88 42.92
N LYS A 17 -7.01 -9.23 42.56
CA LYS A 17 -7.31 -10.14 41.44
C LYS A 17 -7.03 -9.50 40.08
N ILE A 18 -7.21 -8.19 39.95
CA ILE A 18 -6.91 -7.45 38.72
C ILE A 18 -5.40 -7.23 38.64
N THR A 19 -4.78 -6.72 39.72
CA THR A 19 -3.32 -6.52 39.82
C THR A 19 -2.57 -7.82 39.55
N ALA A 20 -2.89 -8.90 40.26
CA ALA A 20 -2.22 -10.20 40.06
C ALA A 20 -2.46 -10.82 38.67
N ARG A 21 -3.46 -10.36 37.92
CA ARG A 21 -3.61 -10.73 36.51
C ARG A 21 -2.69 -9.90 35.61
N VAL A 22 -2.60 -8.59 35.83
CA VAL A 22 -1.73 -7.69 35.07
C VAL A 22 -0.26 -8.06 35.33
N SER A 23 0.15 -8.24 36.59
CA SER A 23 1.52 -8.63 36.97
C SER A 23 1.98 -9.94 36.30
N ARG A 24 1.09 -10.93 36.11
CA ARG A 24 1.41 -12.18 35.39
C ARG A 24 1.74 -11.97 33.91
N LEU A 25 1.38 -10.83 33.33
CA LEU A 25 1.70 -10.44 31.95
C LEU A 25 2.93 -9.50 31.87
N CYS A 26 3.51 -9.11 33.00
CA CYS A 26 4.72 -8.27 33.08
C CYS A 26 6.04 -9.04 33.00
N TYR A 27 6.03 -10.32 32.57
CA TYR A 27 7.24 -11.15 32.52
C TYR A 27 8.29 -10.57 31.57
N GLY A 28 9.53 -10.38 32.05
CA GLY A 28 10.61 -9.80 31.27
C GLY A 28 10.36 -8.37 30.77
N LEU A 29 9.47 -7.62 31.44
CA LEU A 29 9.37 -6.15 31.33
C LEU A 29 10.14 -5.51 32.49
N ASP A 30 10.47 -4.23 32.36
CA ASP A 30 11.13 -3.47 33.42
C ASP A 30 10.22 -3.33 34.67
N ALA A 31 10.66 -3.89 35.79
CA ALA A 31 9.94 -3.87 37.05
C ALA A 31 10.09 -2.56 37.86
N GLU A 32 11.03 -1.68 37.51
CA GLU A 32 11.15 -0.34 38.11
C GLU A 32 10.15 0.63 37.47
N HIS A 33 9.87 0.48 36.16
CA HIS A 33 9.03 1.40 35.40
C HIS A 33 7.60 0.90 35.12
N VAL A 34 7.34 -0.43 35.12
CA VAL A 34 6.03 -1.01 34.76
C VAL A 34 5.22 -1.46 35.99
N ASP A 35 4.46 -0.54 36.58
CA ASP A 35 3.58 -0.82 37.73
C ASP A 35 2.17 -1.32 37.30
N ALA A 36 1.88 -2.57 37.66
CA ALA A 36 0.57 -3.19 37.52
C ALA A 36 -0.49 -2.62 38.50
N GLY A 37 -0.06 -2.04 39.63
CA GLY A 37 -0.90 -1.37 40.61
C GLY A 37 -1.50 -0.08 40.05
N ALA A 38 -0.69 0.80 39.49
CA ALA A 38 -1.12 2.04 38.83
C ALA A 38 -2.12 1.80 37.68
N ILE A 39 -1.90 0.75 36.86
CA ILE A 39 -2.89 0.32 35.85
C ILE A 39 -4.19 -0.05 36.56
N THR A 40 -4.14 -0.87 37.61
CA THR A 40 -5.33 -1.37 38.31
C THR A 40 -6.11 -0.25 39.00
N GLN A 41 -5.43 0.73 39.60
CA GLN A 41 -6.05 1.93 40.18
C GLN A 41 -6.82 2.72 39.10
N LYS A 42 -6.16 3.05 37.97
CA LYS A 42 -6.77 3.78 36.85
C LYS A 42 -7.96 3.02 36.27
N VAL A 43 -7.81 1.72 36.02
CA VAL A 43 -8.89 0.85 35.51
C VAL A 43 -10.09 0.87 36.44
N ILE A 44 -9.90 0.70 37.75
CA ILE A 44 -11.01 0.68 38.72
C ILE A 44 -11.78 2.00 38.76
N SER A 45 -11.13 3.14 38.51
CA SER A 45 -11.83 4.43 38.44
C SER A 45 -12.83 4.52 37.27
N GLY A 46 -12.60 3.75 36.19
CA GLY A 46 -13.52 3.62 35.05
C GLY A 46 -14.55 2.49 35.14
N VAL A 47 -14.60 1.71 36.24
CA VAL A 47 -15.50 0.55 36.34
C VAL A 47 -16.89 0.95 36.84
N TYR A 48 -17.93 0.61 36.08
CA TYR A 48 -19.32 0.68 36.50
C TYR A 48 -19.87 -0.66 37.02
N LYS A 49 -20.98 -0.59 37.76
CA LYS A 49 -21.70 -1.77 38.30
C LYS A 49 -22.26 -2.60 37.14
N GLY A 50 -21.73 -3.81 36.94
CA GLY A 50 -22.20 -4.74 35.91
C GLY A 50 -21.30 -4.84 34.68
N VAL A 51 -20.17 -4.14 34.62
CA VAL A 51 -19.18 -4.31 33.53
C VAL A 51 -18.77 -5.77 33.37
N THR A 52 -18.56 -6.21 32.13
CA THR A 52 -18.07 -7.56 31.84
C THR A 52 -16.57 -7.68 32.04
N THR A 53 -16.11 -8.91 32.28
CA THR A 53 -14.67 -9.27 32.28
C THR A 53 -14.01 -9.23 30.90
N ILE A 54 -14.70 -8.75 29.85
CA ILE A 54 -14.13 -8.49 28.52
C ILE A 54 -13.89 -6.98 28.37
N GLU A 55 -14.87 -6.15 28.71
CA GLU A 55 -14.74 -4.69 28.77
C GLU A 55 -13.65 -4.27 29.77
N LEU A 56 -13.61 -4.90 30.95
CA LEU A 56 -12.55 -4.69 31.95
C LEU A 56 -11.14 -4.99 31.41
N ASP A 57 -11.01 -6.02 30.57
CA ASP A 57 -9.73 -6.41 29.96
C ASP A 57 -9.33 -5.43 28.83
N ASN A 58 -10.30 -4.92 28.07
CA ASN A 58 -10.07 -3.88 27.07
C ASN A 58 -9.64 -2.56 27.72
N LEU A 59 -10.35 -2.12 28.76
CA LEU A 59 -10.01 -0.92 29.53
C LEU A 59 -8.60 -1.02 30.15
N ALA A 60 -8.20 -2.20 30.62
CA ALA A 60 -6.85 -2.44 31.12
C ALA A 60 -5.78 -2.37 30.00
N ALA A 61 -6.06 -2.92 28.81
CA ALA A 61 -5.17 -2.81 27.66
C ALA A 61 -5.05 -1.35 27.16
N GLU A 62 -6.16 -0.61 27.12
CA GLU A 62 -6.20 0.79 26.70
C GLU A 62 -5.50 1.71 27.72
N THR A 63 -5.72 1.48 29.02
CA THR A 63 -5.00 2.18 30.10
C THR A 63 -3.49 1.95 30.02
N ALA A 64 -3.06 0.71 29.80
CA ALA A 64 -1.65 0.40 29.57
C ALA A 64 -1.12 1.09 28.29
N ALA A 65 -1.89 1.08 27.19
CA ALA A 65 -1.49 1.74 25.95
C ALA A 65 -1.31 3.26 26.12
N TYR A 66 -2.15 3.93 26.92
CA TYR A 66 -1.96 5.35 27.29
C TYR A 66 -0.68 5.58 28.12
N MET A 67 -0.20 4.59 28.87
CA MET A 67 1.04 4.67 29.67
C MET A 67 2.31 4.37 28.86
N THR A 68 2.21 4.11 27.54
CA THR A 68 3.37 4.00 26.62
C THR A 68 4.27 5.24 26.65
N VAL A 69 3.71 6.43 26.92
CA VAL A 69 4.47 7.69 27.07
C VAL A 69 5.37 7.72 28.32
N THR A 70 5.16 6.80 29.27
CA THR A 70 5.99 6.67 30.48
C THR A 70 7.14 5.68 30.26
N HIS A 71 6.88 4.52 29.65
CA HIS A 71 7.88 3.50 29.34
C HIS A 71 7.40 2.62 28.16
N PRO A 72 8.27 2.20 27.20
CA PRO A 72 7.83 1.51 25.99
C PRO A 72 7.21 0.13 26.28
N ASP A 73 7.63 -0.53 27.37
CA ASP A 73 7.09 -1.82 27.78
C ASP A 73 5.59 -1.80 28.11
N TYR A 74 5.01 -0.64 28.42
CA TYR A 74 3.55 -0.51 28.58
C TYR A 74 2.80 -0.83 27.27
N ALA A 75 3.39 -0.57 26.10
CA ALA A 75 2.81 -0.98 24.80
C ALA A 75 2.87 -2.51 24.60
N ILE A 76 3.88 -3.17 25.16
CA ILE A 76 4.00 -4.64 25.17
C ILE A 76 2.99 -5.24 26.15
N LEU A 77 2.87 -4.69 27.36
CA LEU A 77 1.89 -5.11 28.35
C LEU A 77 0.45 -4.92 27.86
N ALA A 78 0.14 -3.78 27.23
CA ALA A 78 -1.14 -3.51 26.59
C ALA A 78 -1.49 -4.57 25.53
N ALA A 79 -0.54 -4.93 24.67
CA ALA A 79 -0.69 -6.03 23.72
C ALA A 79 -0.94 -7.36 24.42
N ARG A 80 -0.15 -7.72 25.44
CA ARG A 80 -0.29 -8.97 26.19
C ARG A 80 -1.65 -9.09 26.88
N ILE A 81 -2.19 -8.00 27.41
CA ILE A 81 -3.55 -7.95 27.99
C ILE A 81 -4.60 -8.22 26.89
N ALA A 82 -4.50 -7.54 25.74
CA ALA A 82 -5.42 -7.69 24.61
C ALA A 82 -5.38 -9.11 24.00
N VAL A 83 -4.19 -9.66 23.78
CA VAL A 83 -3.98 -11.05 23.31
C VAL A 83 -4.53 -12.06 24.32
N SER A 84 -4.26 -11.86 25.62
CA SER A 84 -4.84 -12.70 26.69
C SER A 84 -6.36 -12.60 26.76
N ASN A 85 -6.95 -11.47 26.36
CA ASN A 85 -8.41 -11.31 26.23
C ASN A 85 -8.95 -12.10 25.02
N LEU A 86 -8.29 -12.02 23.86
CA LEU A 86 -8.67 -12.76 22.64
C LEU A 86 -8.53 -14.27 22.83
N HIS A 87 -7.46 -14.75 23.46
CA HIS A 87 -7.24 -16.17 23.77
C HIS A 87 -8.32 -16.78 24.68
N LYS A 88 -9.05 -15.95 25.45
CA LYS A 88 -10.18 -16.36 26.30
C LYS A 88 -11.54 -16.26 25.60
N GLN A 89 -11.57 -15.84 24.34
CA GLN A 89 -12.77 -15.70 23.51
C GLN A 89 -12.73 -16.59 22.27
N THR A 90 -11.55 -17.10 21.90
CA THR A 90 -11.30 -17.94 20.71
C THR A 90 -10.95 -19.37 21.10
N LYS A 91 -11.38 -20.35 20.28
CA LYS A 91 -10.94 -21.76 20.42
C LYS A 91 -9.41 -21.84 20.32
N LYS A 92 -8.81 -22.92 20.87
CA LYS A 92 -7.35 -23.13 20.77
C LYS A 92 -6.96 -23.87 19.48
N ALA A 93 -7.62 -24.97 19.15
CA ALA A 93 -7.30 -25.76 17.96
C ALA A 93 -7.64 -24.99 16.67
N PHE A 94 -6.72 -25.01 15.71
CA PHE A 94 -6.84 -24.35 14.41
C PHE A 94 -7.87 -25.05 13.52
N SER A 95 -7.83 -26.38 13.45
CA SER A 95 -8.82 -27.21 12.72
C SER A 95 -10.25 -26.88 13.14
N GLN A 96 -10.51 -26.73 14.45
CA GLN A 96 -11.84 -26.40 14.96
C GLN A 96 -12.31 -25.01 14.53
N VAL A 97 -11.41 -24.03 14.41
CA VAL A 97 -11.73 -22.69 13.87
C VAL A 97 -11.97 -22.74 12.37
N VAL A 98 -11.17 -23.51 11.62
CA VAL A 98 -11.37 -23.76 10.19
C VAL A 98 -12.72 -24.44 9.93
N SER A 99 -13.11 -25.40 10.76
CA SER A 99 -14.41 -26.07 10.69
C SER A 99 -15.59 -25.13 11.01
N ASP A 100 -15.47 -24.28 12.04
CA ASP A 100 -16.48 -23.24 12.33
C ASP A 100 -16.65 -22.25 11.17
N LEU A 101 -15.55 -21.86 10.52
CA LEU A 101 -15.54 -20.92 9.39
C LEU A 101 -16.07 -21.55 8.09
N TYR A 102 -15.84 -22.84 7.86
CA TYR A 102 -16.35 -23.57 6.71
C TYR A 102 -17.86 -23.86 6.85
N HIS A 103 -18.30 -24.36 8.01
CA HIS A 103 -19.71 -24.68 8.27
C HIS A 103 -20.56 -23.45 8.65
N TYR A 104 -20.10 -22.23 8.39
CA TYR A 104 -20.83 -21.01 8.75
C TYR A 104 -22.14 -20.87 7.96
N VAL A 105 -23.24 -20.73 8.70
CA VAL A 105 -24.56 -20.36 8.19
C VAL A 105 -24.86 -18.92 8.59
N ASN A 106 -25.21 -18.08 7.62
CA ASN A 106 -25.52 -16.67 7.86
C ASN A 106 -26.87 -16.56 8.60
N PRO A 107 -26.91 -16.02 9.84
CA PRO A 107 -28.11 -16.03 10.68
C PRO A 107 -29.22 -15.11 10.17
N LYS A 108 -28.95 -14.20 9.22
CA LYS A 108 -29.96 -13.30 8.66
C LYS A 108 -30.77 -13.91 7.52
N ASN A 109 -30.29 -14.98 6.88
CA ASN A 109 -30.94 -15.56 5.70
C ASN A 109 -30.91 -17.10 5.65
N GLY A 110 -30.34 -17.77 6.65
CA GLY A 110 -30.27 -19.24 6.75
C GLY A 110 -29.38 -19.92 5.70
N LYS A 111 -28.66 -19.17 4.85
CA LYS A 111 -27.81 -19.74 3.81
C LYS A 111 -26.44 -20.12 4.36
N ILE A 112 -25.96 -21.30 3.98
CA ILE A 112 -24.56 -21.69 4.15
C ILE A 112 -23.70 -20.67 3.38
N SER A 113 -22.62 -20.19 3.99
CA SER A 113 -21.77 -19.12 3.45
C SER A 113 -20.33 -19.30 3.94
N PRO A 114 -19.62 -20.33 3.44
CA PRO A 114 -18.31 -20.70 3.96
C PRO A 114 -17.32 -19.55 3.83
N MET A 115 -16.54 -19.27 4.88
CA MET A 115 -15.45 -18.29 4.84
C MET A 115 -14.10 -18.89 4.42
N ILE A 116 -14.04 -20.23 4.32
CA ILE A 116 -12.87 -21.02 3.93
C ILE A 116 -13.22 -21.83 2.67
N SER A 117 -12.27 -22.02 1.75
CA SER A 117 -12.52 -22.86 0.56
C SER A 117 -12.68 -24.33 0.94
N LYS A 118 -13.41 -25.10 0.12
CA LYS A 118 -13.57 -26.54 0.33
C LYS A 118 -12.21 -27.26 0.37
N SER A 119 -11.31 -26.96 -0.57
CA SER A 119 -9.96 -27.54 -0.60
C SER A 119 -9.16 -27.22 0.67
N MET A 120 -9.18 -25.98 1.14
CA MET A 120 -8.51 -25.57 2.38
C MET A 120 -9.07 -26.31 3.60
N TYR A 121 -10.38 -26.49 3.69
CA TYR A 121 -11.00 -27.30 4.74
C TYR A 121 -10.53 -28.77 4.66
N GLU A 122 -10.56 -29.39 3.48
CA GLU A 122 -10.18 -30.79 3.28
C GLU A 122 -8.69 -31.03 3.59
N THR A 123 -7.77 -30.16 3.13
CA THR A 123 -6.34 -30.23 3.46
C THR A 123 -6.09 -30.07 4.98
N VAL A 124 -6.77 -29.13 5.66
CA VAL A 124 -6.59 -28.93 7.11
C VAL A 124 -7.14 -30.10 7.93
N MET A 125 -8.24 -30.72 7.51
CA MET A 125 -8.77 -31.91 8.21
C MET A 125 -7.88 -33.14 7.97
N LYS A 126 -7.37 -33.32 6.74
CA LYS A 126 -6.43 -34.39 6.38
C LYS A 126 -5.13 -34.35 7.20
N HIS A 127 -4.62 -33.14 7.48
CA HIS A 127 -3.36 -32.92 8.21
C HIS A 127 -3.58 -32.31 9.61
N GLU A 128 -4.72 -32.60 10.25
CA GLU A 128 -5.17 -31.93 11.48
C GLU A 128 -4.12 -31.94 12.62
N ALA A 129 -3.53 -33.11 12.90
CA ALA A 129 -2.64 -33.29 14.04
C ALA A 129 -1.31 -32.53 13.89
N GLU A 130 -0.77 -32.53 12.67
CA GLU A 130 0.47 -31.85 12.31
C GLU A 130 0.29 -30.32 12.34
N LEU A 131 -0.72 -29.81 11.65
CA LEU A 131 -1.01 -28.37 11.60
C LEU A 131 -1.41 -27.78 12.96
N ASN A 132 -2.11 -28.53 13.81
CA ASN A 132 -2.42 -28.08 15.18
C ASN A 132 -1.20 -28.08 16.12
N SER A 133 -0.24 -29.00 15.92
CA SER A 133 0.93 -29.11 16.80
C SER A 133 2.07 -28.18 16.40
N ALA A 134 2.17 -27.81 15.12
CA ALA A 134 3.13 -26.82 14.63
C ALA A 134 2.90 -25.39 15.16
N ILE A 135 1.67 -25.05 15.62
CA ILE A 135 1.32 -23.68 16.01
C ILE A 135 1.78 -23.32 17.43
N VAL A 136 2.63 -22.29 17.50
CA VAL A 136 3.16 -21.72 18.75
C VAL A 136 2.37 -20.47 19.15
N TYR A 137 1.32 -20.66 19.95
CA TYR A 137 0.42 -19.56 20.38
C TYR A 137 1.10 -18.43 21.16
N ASP A 138 2.26 -18.68 21.79
CA ASP A 138 2.98 -17.64 22.51
C ASP A 138 3.57 -16.56 21.58
N ARG A 139 3.72 -16.86 20.28
CA ARG A 139 4.08 -15.87 19.25
C ARG A 139 3.03 -14.78 19.08
N ASP A 140 1.78 -14.97 19.52
CA ASP A 140 0.78 -13.90 19.56
C ASP A 140 1.18 -12.77 20.54
N PHE A 141 1.99 -13.05 21.57
CA PHE A 141 2.47 -12.03 22.51
C PHE A 141 3.62 -11.17 21.98
N ASN A 142 4.13 -11.47 20.77
CA ASN A 142 5.18 -10.69 20.11
C ASN A 142 4.65 -9.43 19.39
N TYR A 143 3.33 -9.27 19.23
CA TYR A 143 2.75 -8.08 18.62
C TYR A 143 2.76 -6.88 19.58
N GLN A 144 2.98 -5.67 19.05
CA GLN A 144 2.71 -4.43 19.78
C GLN A 144 1.21 -4.13 19.78
N TYR A 145 0.72 -3.37 20.78
CA TYR A 145 -0.71 -3.09 20.95
C TYR A 145 -1.41 -2.60 19.67
N PHE A 146 -0.84 -1.59 18.99
CA PHE A 146 -1.44 -1.04 17.79
C PHE A 146 -1.41 -1.99 16.58
N GLY A 147 -0.35 -2.80 16.44
CA GLY A 147 -0.28 -3.82 15.38
C GLY A 147 -1.31 -4.93 15.60
N PHE A 148 -1.48 -5.36 16.85
CA PHE A 148 -2.56 -6.28 17.24
C PHE A 148 -3.94 -5.67 17.00
N LYS A 149 -4.17 -4.39 17.33
CA LYS A 149 -5.45 -3.71 17.03
C LYS A 149 -5.72 -3.56 15.53
N THR A 150 -4.70 -3.42 14.69
CA THR A 150 -4.86 -3.45 13.23
C THR A 150 -5.25 -4.84 12.72
N LEU A 151 -4.64 -5.92 13.25
CA LEU A 151 -5.08 -7.30 12.98
C LEU A 151 -6.53 -7.54 13.42
N GLU A 152 -6.85 -7.17 14.67
CA GLU A 152 -8.18 -7.31 15.28
C GLU A 152 -9.26 -6.60 14.45
N ARG A 153 -8.96 -5.41 13.91
CA ARG A 153 -9.90 -4.61 13.11
C ARG A 153 -10.27 -5.27 11.78
N SER A 154 -9.29 -5.78 11.03
CA SER A 154 -9.48 -6.08 9.60
C SER A 154 -9.03 -7.46 9.11
N TYR A 155 -8.10 -8.13 9.80
CA TYR A 155 -7.39 -9.32 9.27
C TYR A 155 -7.86 -10.66 9.85
N LEU A 156 -8.34 -10.66 11.09
CA LEU A 156 -8.82 -11.87 11.76
C LEU A 156 -10.29 -12.13 11.39
N LEU A 157 -10.60 -13.32 10.85
CA LEU A 157 -11.95 -13.68 10.44
C LEU A 157 -12.94 -13.72 11.62
N ARG A 158 -14.21 -13.42 11.32
CA ARG A 158 -15.27 -13.18 12.31
C ARG A 158 -16.54 -13.94 11.98
N LEU A 159 -17.10 -14.63 12.97
CA LEU A 159 -18.45 -15.21 12.90
C LEU A 159 -19.41 -14.36 13.74
N ASN A 160 -20.53 -13.93 13.17
CA ASN A 160 -21.54 -13.11 13.86
C ASN A 160 -20.93 -11.87 14.55
N ASN A 161 -20.04 -11.16 13.83
CA ASN A 161 -19.20 -10.04 14.28
C ASN A 161 -18.19 -10.32 15.41
N LYS A 162 -18.12 -11.55 15.95
CA LYS A 162 -17.11 -11.97 16.94
C LYS A 162 -15.91 -12.58 16.23
N ILE A 163 -14.70 -12.24 16.67
CA ILE A 163 -13.46 -12.78 16.12
C ILE A 163 -13.31 -14.24 16.56
N VAL A 164 -12.98 -15.12 15.61
CA VAL A 164 -12.72 -16.56 15.87
C VAL A 164 -11.27 -16.95 15.63
N GLU A 165 -10.57 -16.27 14.72
CA GLU A 165 -9.14 -16.47 14.49
C GLU A 165 -8.26 -15.79 15.53
N ARG A 166 -7.18 -16.46 15.92
CA ARG A 166 -5.98 -15.85 16.51
C ARG A 166 -5.02 -15.42 15.41
N PRO A 167 -4.06 -14.50 15.65
CA PRO A 167 -3.03 -14.19 14.67
C PRO A 167 -2.28 -15.43 14.15
N GLN A 168 -1.95 -16.40 15.02
CA GLN A 168 -1.39 -17.68 14.55
C GLN A 168 -2.31 -18.48 13.60
N HIS A 169 -3.64 -18.46 13.81
CA HIS A 169 -4.59 -19.14 12.93
C HIS A 169 -4.61 -18.48 11.55
N MET A 170 -4.60 -17.14 11.49
CA MET A 170 -4.51 -16.40 10.23
C MET A 170 -3.21 -16.73 9.49
N ILE A 171 -2.05 -16.76 10.18
CA ILE A 171 -0.76 -17.09 9.53
C ILE A 171 -0.76 -18.53 9.01
N MET A 172 -1.26 -19.51 9.78
CA MET A 172 -1.33 -20.90 9.31
C MET A 172 -2.32 -21.05 8.14
N ARG A 173 -3.46 -20.34 8.17
CA ARG A 173 -4.38 -20.25 7.03
C ARG A 173 -3.70 -19.68 5.79
N VAL A 174 -2.89 -18.63 5.92
CA VAL A 174 -2.15 -18.05 4.80
C VAL A 174 -1.12 -19.04 4.26
N ALA A 175 -0.38 -19.72 5.14
CA ALA A 175 0.62 -20.71 4.72
C ALA A 175 0.00 -21.90 3.97
N VAL A 176 -0.98 -22.59 4.56
CA VAL A 176 -1.68 -23.71 3.89
C VAL A 176 -2.47 -23.21 2.67
N GLY A 177 -2.99 -21.98 2.70
CA GLY A 177 -3.65 -21.36 1.55
C GLY A 177 -2.73 -21.05 0.36
N ILE A 178 -1.41 -20.98 0.56
CA ILE A 178 -0.40 -20.82 -0.50
C ILE A 178 0.17 -22.17 -0.93
N HIS A 179 0.42 -23.07 0.03
CA HIS A 179 1.17 -24.31 -0.19
C HIS A 179 0.29 -25.54 -0.43
N GLN A 180 -0.97 -25.50 -0.02
CA GLN A 180 -1.95 -26.59 -0.11
C GLN A 180 -1.43 -27.85 0.59
N ASP A 181 -1.38 -29.00 -0.10
CA ASP A 181 -0.89 -30.27 0.48
C ASP A 181 0.63 -30.34 0.75
N ASP A 182 1.40 -29.31 0.37
CA ASP A 182 2.82 -29.16 0.71
C ASP A 182 2.97 -28.62 2.14
N ILE A 183 2.73 -29.49 3.12
CA ILE A 183 2.71 -29.14 4.55
C ILE A 183 4.09 -28.74 5.07
N GLU A 184 5.17 -29.30 4.52
CA GLU A 184 6.54 -28.91 4.88
C GLU A 184 6.80 -27.42 4.56
N SER A 185 6.49 -26.99 3.33
CA SER A 185 6.61 -25.57 2.95
C SER A 185 5.60 -24.68 3.67
N ALA A 186 4.42 -25.20 4.02
CA ALA A 186 3.45 -24.50 4.87
C ALA A 186 4.02 -24.25 6.28
N ILE A 187 4.70 -25.23 6.88
CA ILE A 187 5.32 -25.11 8.21
C ILE A 187 6.59 -24.22 8.17
N GLU A 188 7.39 -24.27 7.10
CA GLU A 188 8.47 -23.31 6.85
C GLU A 188 7.92 -21.87 6.83
N THR A 189 6.92 -21.62 5.98
CA THR A 189 6.29 -20.31 5.82
C THR A 189 5.60 -19.83 7.10
N TYR A 190 4.86 -20.70 7.79
CA TYR A 190 4.23 -20.38 9.07
C TYR A 190 5.29 -19.96 10.11
N ASN A 191 6.40 -20.69 10.22
CA ASN A 191 7.45 -20.36 11.19
C ASN A 191 8.15 -19.04 10.85
N LEU A 192 8.46 -18.77 9.58
CA LEU A 192 9.12 -17.52 9.20
C LEU A 192 8.20 -16.29 9.37
N MET A 193 6.93 -16.39 8.99
CA MET A 193 5.94 -15.32 9.18
C MET A 193 5.59 -15.09 10.66
N SER A 194 5.42 -16.14 11.47
CA SER A 194 5.07 -16.00 12.89
C SER A 194 6.24 -15.56 13.77
N ASN A 195 7.49 -15.77 13.33
CA ASN A 195 8.67 -15.12 13.90
C ASN A 195 8.98 -13.74 13.24
N LYS A 196 8.08 -13.24 12.38
CA LYS A 196 8.11 -11.91 11.72
C LYS A 196 9.24 -11.66 10.70
N TYR A 197 9.97 -12.66 10.22
CA TYR A 197 11.06 -12.45 9.25
C TYR A 197 10.59 -11.79 7.93
N PHE A 198 9.35 -12.07 7.54
CA PHE A 198 8.65 -11.38 6.45
C PHE A 198 7.14 -11.39 6.69
N THR A 199 6.38 -10.66 5.88
CA THR A 199 4.94 -10.87 5.70
C THR A 199 4.52 -10.72 4.25
N HIS A 200 3.51 -11.50 3.85
CA HIS A 200 2.78 -11.28 2.59
C HIS A 200 1.94 -10.00 2.67
N ALA A 201 1.57 -9.46 1.52
CA ALA A 201 0.72 -8.28 1.41
C ALA A 201 -0.73 -8.54 1.86
N SER A 202 -1.44 -7.45 2.16
CA SER A 202 -2.75 -7.49 2.82
C SER A 202 -3.81 -8.35 2.12
N PRO A 203 -3.98 -8.34 0.77
CA PRO A 203 -4.93 -9.22 0.09
C PRO A 203 -4.63 -10.71 0.31
N THR A 204 -3.36 -11.13 0.25
CA THR A 204 -2.93 -12.49 0.63
C THR A 204 -3.35 -12.83 2.06
N LEU A 205 -3.14 -11.92 3.03
CA LEU A 205 -3.52 -12.14 4.43
C LEU A 205 -5.04 -12.24 4.61
N PHE A 206 -5.81 -11.43 3.88
CA PHE A 206 -7.27 -11.45 3.91
C PHE A 206 -7.88 -12.70 3.26
N ALA A 207 -7.36 -13.11 2.09
CA ALA A 207 -8.06 -14.00 1.17
C ALA A 207 -7.43 -15.39 1.00
N ALA A 208 -6.18 -15.63 1.40
CA ALA A 208 -5.59 -16.97 1.33
C ALA A 208 -6.42 -17.99 2.14
N GLY A 209 -6.71 -19.13 1.51
CA GLY A 209 -7.56 -20.19 2.06
C GLY A 209 -9.06 -19.89 2.00
N THR A 210 -9.51 -18.78 1.39
CA THR A 210 -10.95 -18.43 1.28
C THR A 210 -11.53 -18.82 -0.09
N PRO A 211 -12.86 -18.93 -0.26
CA PRO A 211 -13.48 -19.40 -1.51
C PRO A 211 -13.16 -18.57 -2.76
N GLN A 212 -12.81 -17.29 -2.59
CA GLN A 212 -12.31 -16.42 -3.66
C GLN A 212 -10.96 -15.84 -3.23
N SER A 213 -9.93 -16.69 -3.31
CA SER A 213 -8.55 -16.38 -2.94
C SER A 213 -7.89 -15.40 -3.91
N GLN A 214 -8.28 -14.13 -3.87
CA GLN A 214 -7.62 -13.03 -4.60
C GLN A 214 -6.46 -12.51 -3.74
N LEU A 215 -5.22 -12.80 -4.17
CA LEU A 215 -4.00 -12.65 -3.37
C LEU A 215 -3.10 -11.50 -3.87
N SER A 216 -3.13 -11.20 -5.16
CA SER A 216 -2.35 -10.12 -5.80
C SER A 216 -2.84 -8.73 -5.37
N SER A 217 -1.95 -7.72 -5.35
CA SER A 217 -2.24 -6.44 -4.66
C SER A 217 -2.58 -5.26 -5.56
N CYS A 218 -2.07 -5.22 -6.79
CA CYS A 218 -2.31 -4.17 -7.78
C CYS A 218 -2.36 -4.74 -9.19
N PHE A 219 -2.96 -3.98 -10.10
CA PHE A 219 -3.12 -4.32 -11.52
C PHE A 219 -2.70 -3.14 -12.39
N LEU A 220 -2.06 -3.39 -13.53
CA LEU A 220 -1.70 -2.37 -14.54
C LEU A 220 -2.52 -2.62 -15.80
N ILE A 221 -3.24 -1.60 -16.26
CA ILE A 221 -4.22 -1.71 -17.35
C ILE A 221 -3.80 -0.79 -18.50
N ASP A 222 -3.77 -1.35 -19.71
CA ASP A 222 -3.74 -0.57 -20.94
C ASP A 222 -5.17 -0.19 -21.34
N MET A 223 -5.38 1.05 -21.78
CA MET A 223 -6.65 1.45 -22.35
C MET A 223 -6.84 0.70 -23.68
N LYS A 224 -7.84 -0.18 -23.75
CA LYS A 224 -7.99 -1.13 -24.88
C LYS A 224 -7.98 -0.43 -26.24
N GLU A 225 -8.76 0.63 -26.39
CA GLU A 225 -8.85 1.43 -27.62
C GLU A 225 -9.23 2.89 -27.33
N ASP A 226 -8.97 3.77 -28.29
CA ASP A 226 -9.56 5.13 -28.39
C ASP A 226 -10.96 5.08 -29.03
N SER A 227 -11.84 4.27 -28.43
CA SER A 227 -13.24 4.04 -28.84
C SER A 227 -14.14 4.03 -27.60
N ILE A 228 -15.45 4.27 -27.76
CA ILE A 228 -16.39 4.23 -26.62
C ILE A 228 -16.43 2.81 -26.02
N ASP A 229 -16.45 1.79 -26.87
CA ASP A 229 -16.48 0.40 -26.43
C ASP A 229 -15.20 0.03 -25.67
N GLY A 230 -14.02 0.39 -26.20
CA GLY A 230 -12.73 0.19 -25.52
C GLY A 230 -12.63 0.92 -24.18
N ILE A 231 -13.15 2.15 -24.09
CA ILE A 231 -13.22 2.92 -22.83
C ILE A 231 -14.14 2.23 -21.82
N TYR A 232 -15.32 1.78 -22.22
CA TYR A 232 -16.31 1.17 -21.32
C TYR A 232 -15.95 -0.26 -20.91
N ASP A 233 -15.31 -1.05 -21.77
CA ASP A 233 -14.73 -2.34 -21.37
C ASP A 233 -13.54 -2.14 -20.43
N THR A 234 -12.69 -1.13 -20.65
CA THR A 234 -11.63 -0.76 -19.71
C THR A 234 -12.21 -0.34 -18.34
N LEU A 235 -13.30 0.43 -18.33
CA LEU A 235 -14.03 0.82 -17.11
C LEU A 235 -14.64 -0.39 -16.38
N LYS A 236 -15.23 -1.34 -17.12
CA LYS A 236 -15.77 -2.61 -16.62
C LYS A 236 -14.68 -3.48 -16.00
N THR A 237 -13.52 -3.59 -16.65
CA THR A 237 -12.31 -4.24 -16.11
C THR A 237 -11.86 -3.58 -14.81
N CYS A 238 -11.83 -2.23 -14.76
CA CYS A 238 -11.51 -1.49 -13.53
C CYS A 238 -12.52 -1.76 -12.40
N ALA A 239 -13.83 -1.80 -12.71
CA ALA A 239 -14.87 -2.10 -11.72
C ALA A 239 -14.76 -3.53 -11.18
N MET A 240 -14.47 -4.51 -12.03
CA MET A 240 -14.29 -5.92 -11.63
C MET A 240 -13.04 -6.12 -10.77
N ILE A 241 -11.96 -5.38 -11.02
CA ILE A 241 -10.75 -5.39 -10.18
C ILE A 241 -11.01 -4.68 -8.84
N SER A 242 -11.61 -3.48 -8.85
CA SER A 242 -11.93 -2.72 -7.63
C SER A 242 -12.86 -3.49 -6.68
N LYS A 243 -13.83 -4.22 -7.23
CA LYS A 243 -14.75 -5.10 -6.48
C LYS A 243 -14.01 -6.13 -5.62
N ASN A 244 -12.86 -6.60 -6.10
CA ASN A 244 -12.03 -7.62 -5.46
C ASN A 244 -10.80 -7.01 -4.76
N ALA A 245 -10.89 -5.76 -4.31
CA ALA A 245 -9.86 -5.06 -3.53
C ALA A 245 -8.52 -4.77 -4.24
N GLY A 246 -8.43 -4.90 -5.55
CA GLY A 246 -7.25 -4.52 -6.33
C GLY A 246 -7.08 -3.01 -6.48
N GLY A 247 -5.87 -2.50 -6.24
CA GLY A 247 -5.49 -1.15 -6.67
C GLY A 247 -5.09 -1.11 -8.14
N ILE A 248 -5.31 0.01 -8.84
CA ILE A 248 -5.13 0.09 -10.30
C ILE A 248 -4.13 1.18 -10.69
N GLY A 249 -3.23 0.85 -11.62
CA GLY A 249 -2.60 1.82 -12.52
C GLY A 249 -3.26 1.71 -13.90
N LEU A 250 -3.75 2.82 -14.46
CA LEU A 250 -4.39 2.87 -15.78
C LEU A 250 -3.67 3.93 -16.63
N ASN A 251 -3.13 3.53 -17.77
CA ASN A 251 -2.60 4.50 -18.74
C ASN A 251 -3.68 4.91 -19.74
N ILE A 252 -3.69 6.18 -20.13
CA ILE A 252 -4.71 6.75 -21.03
C ILE A 252 -4.09 7.49 -22.23
N HIS A 253 -2.79 7.30 -22.50
CA HIS A 253 -2.01 8.09 -23.46
C HIS A 253 -2.57 8.10 -24.89
N ARG A 254 -3.33 7.07 -25.26
CA ARG A 254 -3.93 6.88 -26.58
C ARG A 254 -5.28 7.59 -26.76
N ILE A 255 -5.96 8.03 -25.69
CA ILE A 255 -7.30 8.65 -25.79
C ILE A 255 -7.19 10.03 -26.42
N ARG A 256 -8.03 10.32 -27.42
CA ARG A 256 -7.99 11.57 -28.17
C ARG A 256 -8.38 12.78 -27.32
N ALA A 257 -7.58 13.84 -27.43
CA ALA A 257 -7.71 15.07 -26.68
C ALA A 257 -8.95 15.91 -27.05
N THR A 258 -9.20 16.96 -26.28
CA THR A 258 -10.30 17.91 -26.50
C THR A 258 -10.21 18.54 -27.90
N GLY A 259 -11.32 18.53 -28.64
CA GLY A 259 -11.37 19.07 -30.00
C GLY A 259 -10.73 18.17 -31.07
N ALA A 260 -10.45 16.90 -30.77
CA ALA A 260 -10.12 15.89 -31.78
C ALA A 260 -11.37 15.40 -32.52
N TYR A 261 -11.26 15.16 -33.83
CA TYR A 261 -12.41 14.79 -34.67
C TYR A 261 -12.93 13.37 -34.38
N ILE A 262 -14.24 13.16 -34.55
CA ILE A 262 -14.92 11.87 -34.43
C ILE A 262 -15.68 11.57 -35.71
N ALA A 263 -15.07 10.80 -36.61
CA ALA A 263 -15.58 10.54 -37.96
C ALA A 263 -16.98 9.91 -37.99
N GLY A 264 -17.29 9.00 -37.07
CA GLY A 264 -18.59 8.32 -37.02
C GLY A 264 -19.78 9.18 -36.60
N THR A 265 -19.54 10.30 -35.89
CA THR A 265 -20.60 11.21 -35.43
C THR A 265 -20.52 12.60 -36.07
N ASN A 266 -19.51 12.85 -36.91
CA ASN A 266 -19.13 14.18 -37.42
C ASN A 266 -18.98 15.24 -36.30
N GLY A 267 -18.58 14.78 -35.10
CA GLY A 267 -18.44 15.58 -33.90
C GLY A 267 -16.99 15.77 -33.46
N ASN A 268 -16.80 16.44 -32.33
CA ASN A 268 -15.50 16.63 -31.68
C ASN A 268 -15.48 15.96 -30.30
N SER A 269 -14.31 15.46 -29.90
CA SER A 269 -14.05 14.90 -28.57
C SER A 269 -14.11 15.98 -27.49
N ASN A 270 -14.68 15.62 -26.33
CA ASN A 270 -14.64 16.42 -25.12
C ASN A 270 -13.36 16.19 -24.28
N GLY A 271 -12.40 15.41 -24.81
CA GLY A 271 -11.11 15.12 -24.18
C GLY A 271 -11.21 14.16 -22.99
N ILE A 272 -10.10 14.02 -22.27
CA ILE A 272 -9.96 13.05 -21.17
C ILE A 272 -10.74 13.43 -19.90
N VAL A 273 -11.06 14.71 -19.69
CA VAL A 273 -11.64 15.19 -18.43
C VAL A 273 -13.03 14.59 -18.13
N PRO A 274 -14.01 14.58 -19.06
CA PRO A 274 -15.30 13.94 -18.80
C PRO A 274 -15.20 12.42 -18.66
N MET A 275 -14.32 11.77 -19.43
CA MET A 275 -14.05 10.33 -19.29
C MET A 275 -13.57 10.01 -17.86
N LEU A 276 -12.58 10.74 -17.37
CA LEU A 276 -12.02 10.51 -16.03
C LEU A 276 -13.02 10.79 -14.90
N ARG A 277 -14.05 11.63 -15.11
CA ARG A 277 -15.15 11.76 -14.15
C ARG A 277 -16.03 10.51 -14.07
N VAL A 278 -16.16 9.74 -15.15
CA VAL A 278 -16.81 8.42 -15.09
C VAL A 278 -15.96 7.44 -14.27
N PHE A 279 -14.65 7.35 -14.53
CA PHE A 279 -13.73 6.52 -13.73
C PHE A 279 -13.72 6.91 -12.24
N ASN A 280 -13.76 8.21 -11.92
CA ASN A 280 -13.86 8.73 -10.56
C ASN A 280 -15.14 8.22 -9.87
N ASN A 281 -16.28 8.33 -10.54
CA ASN A 281 -17.56 7.89 -9.98
C ASN A 281 -17.62 6.37 -9.82
N THR A 282 -17.02 5.59 -10.72
CA THR A 282 -16.85 4.14 -10.55
C THR A 282 -15.93 3.79 -9.37
N ALA A 283 -14.84 4.52 -9.15
CA ALA A 283 -13.97 4.31 -7.98
C ALA A 283 -14.71 4.54 -6.65
N ARG A 284 -15.57 5.57 -6.58
CA ARG A 284 -16.46 5.84 -5.43
C ARG A 284 -17.56 4.80 -5.24
N TYR A 285 -18.14 4.32 -6.34
CA TYR A 285 -19.26 3.38 -6.32
C TYR A 285 -18.83 1.97 -5.90
N VAL A 286 -17.64 1.53 -6.33
CA VAL A 286 -17.10 0.20 -6.02
C VAL A 286 -16.18 0.26 -4.77
N ASP A 287 -16.75 0.72 -3.65
CA ASP A 287 -16.08 0.96 -2.35
C ASP A 287 -15.75 -0.31 -1.53
N GLN A 288 -16.01 -1.48 -2.10
CA GLN A 288 -15.83 -2.81 -1.50
C GLN A 288 -16.75 -3.11 -0.30
N GLY A 289 -17.92 -2.45 -0.22
CA GLY A 289 -19.06 -2.93 0.57
C GLY A 289 -18.86 -2.76 2.08
N GLY A 290 -18.56 -1.53 2.50
CA GLY A 290 -18.28 -1.19 3.90
C GLY A 290 -16.87 -0.68 4.15
N ASN A 291 -16.23 -0.08 3.13
CA ASN A 291 -14.98 0.68 3.25
C ASN A 291 -13.84 -0.09 3.94
N LYS A 292 -13.66 -1.39 3.59
CA LYS A 292 -12.49 -2.18 4.03
C LYS A 292 -11.19 -1.65 3.41
N ARG A 293 -11.26 -1.25 2.15
CA ARG A 293 -10.27 -0.53 1.34
C ARG A 293 -11.10 0.21 0.28
N PRO A 294 -10.99 1.53 0.09
CA PRO A 294 -11.73 2.20 -0.99
C PRO A 294 -11.15 1.83 -2.37
N GLY A 295 -11.96 2.00 -3.42
CA GLY A 295 -11.48 1.93 -4.80
C GLY A 295 -10.44 3.03 -5.06
N ALA A 296 -9.31 2.68 -5.66
CA ALA A 296 -8.19 3.59 -5.85
C ALA A 296 -7.46 3.32 -7.17
N PHE A 297 -7.58 4.25 -8.12
CA PHE A 297 -6.95 4.18 -9.43
C PHE A 297 -5.96 5.34 -9.60
N ALA A 298 -4.73 5.06 -10.05
CA ALA A 298 -3.77 6.04 -10.52
C ALA A 298 -3.84 6.13 -12.04
N ILE A 299 -4.10 7.32 -12.56
CA ILE A 299 -4.15 7.61 -13.99
C ILE A 299 -2.79 8.10 -14.45
N TYR A 300 -2.24 7.45 -15.49
CA TYR A 300 -0.96 7.78 -16.10
C TYR A 300 -1.17 8.53 -17.42
N LEU A 301 -0.49 9.66 -17.58
CA LEU A 301 -0.48 10.47 -18.80
C LEU A 301 0.96 10.89 -19.19
N GLU A 302 1.31 10.85 -20.47
CA GLU A 302 2.57 11.42 -20.97
C GLU A 302 2.47 12.95 -21.18
N PRO A 303 3.52 13.74 -20.86
CA PRO A 303 3.43 15.21 -20.83
C PRO A 303 3.30 15.89 -22.20
N TRP A 304 3.33 15.16 -23.31
CA TRP A 304 3.04 15.69 -24.65
C TRP A 304 1.53 15.73 -24.97
N HIS A 305 0.67 15.08 -24.18
CA HIS A 305 -0.76 15.03 -24.47
C HIS A 305 -1.42 16.43 -24.42
N ALA A 306 -2.33 16.74 -25.34
CA ALA A 306 -2.88 18.10 -25.46
C ALA A 306 -3.71 18.57 -24.24
N ASP A 307 -4.41 17.66 -23.55
CA ASP A 307 -5.19 17.94 -22.32
C ASP A 307 -4.32 17.93 -21.02
N ILE A 308 -2.98 18.02 -21.12
CA ILE A 308 -2.07 17.85 -19.96
C ILE A 308 -2.23 18.91 -18.86
N PHE A 309 -2.63 20.14 -19.18
CA PHE A 309 -2.82 21.19 -18.17
C PHE A 309 -4.09 20.93 -17.36
N GLU A 310 -5.14 20.54 -18.07
CA GLU A 310 -6.44 20.19 -17.53
C GLU A 310 -6.34 18.94 -16.63
N PHE A 311 -5.49 17.97 -17.01
CA PHE A 311 -5.14 16.79 -16.20
C PHE A 311 -4.49 17.14 -14.85
N LEU A 312 -3.52 18.06 -14.83
CA LEU A 312 -2.83 18.50 -13.61
C LEU A 312 -3.78 19.18 -12.61
N ASP A 313 -4.86 19.76 -13.11
CA ASP A 313 -5.85 20.49 -12.34
C ASP A 313 -6.92 19.58 -11.69
N LEU A 314 -7.12 18.34 -12.17
CA LEU A 314 -8.22 17.45 -11.77
C LEU A 314 -8.33 17.17 -10.26
N ARG A 315 -7.20 17.17 -9.54
CA ARG A 315 -7.13 16.90 -8.10
C ARG A 315 -7.11 18.16 -7.23
N LYS A 316 -6.99 19.37 -7.82
CA LYS A 316 -6.97 20.62 -7.05
C LYS A 316 -8.30 20.83 -6.31
N ASN A 317 -8.22 21.36 -5.09
CA ASN A 317 -9.40 21.54 -4.25
C ASN A 317 -10.34 22.63 -4.81
N HIS A 318 -9.75 23.74 -5.26
CA HIS A 318 -10.46 24.86 -5.91
C HIS A 318 -10.77 24.56 -7.39
N GLY A 319 -11.63 25.41 -7.98
CA GLY A 319 -12.09 25.30 -9.35
C GLY A 319 -13.51 24.72 -9.47
N LYS A 320 -13.96 24.53 -10.71
CA LYS A 320 -15.29 24.04 -11.07
C LYS A 320 -15.39 22.51 -10.90
N GLU A 321 -16.45 22.02 -10.29
CA GLU A 321 -16.62 20.57 -10.01
C GLU A 321 -16.81 19.74 -11.29
N GLU A 322 -17.26 20.36 -12.38
CA GLU A 322 -17.44 19.68 -13.67
C GLU A 322 -16.12 19.25 -14.33
N VAL A 323 -14.98 19.77 -13.83
CA VAL A 323 -13.61 19.49 -14.29
C VAL A 323 -12.70 19.04 -13.14
N ARG A 324 -13.26 18.27 -12.19
CA ARG A 324 -12.53 17.68 -11.05
C ARG A 324 -12.86 16.20 -10.88
N ALA A 325 -11.89 15.45 -10.37
CA ALA A 325 -11.94 14.01 -10.14
C ALA A 325 -11.00 13.63 -8.97
N ARG A 326 -11.32 14.13 -7.77
CA ARG A 326 -10.40 14.09 -6.60
C ARG A 326 -10.30 12.72 -5.92
N ASP A 327 -11.14 11.75 -6.30
CA ASP A 327 -11.05 10.37 -5.81
C ASP A 327 -10.02 9.54 -6.62
N LEU A 328 -9.58 10.05 -7.78
CA LEU A 328 -8.49 9.47 -8.59
C LEU A 328 -7.12 10.04 -8.20
N PHE A 329 -6.09 9.23 -8.37
CA PHE A 329 -4.68 9.62 -8.27
C PHE A 329 -4.09 9.88 -9.66
N TYR A 330 -3.02 10.66 -9.73
CA TYR A 330 -2.45 11.15 -11.00
C TYR A 330 -0.95 10.94 -11.04
N ALA A 331 -0.46 10.51 -12.20
CA ALA A 331 0.95 10.19 -12.44
C ALA A 331 1.37 10.65 -13.84
N LEU A 332 2.60 11.14 -13.95
CA LEU A 332 3.23 11.47 -15.22
C LEU A 332 4.17 10.36 -15.66
N TRP A 333 4.05 9.96 -16.92
CA TRP A 333 4.95 9.03 -17.60
C TRP A 333 5.87 9.83 -18.51
N ILE A 334 7.05 10.20 -18.01
CA ILE A 334 7.87 11.30 -18.54
C ILE A 334 8.97 10.77 -19.45
N PRO A 335 9.00 11.11 -20.76
CA PRO A 335 10.15 10.87 -21.62
C PRO A 335 11.31 11.82 -21.29
N ASP A 336 12.54 11.36 -21.49
CA ASP A 336 13.77 12.14 -21.30
C ASP A 336 13.77 13.44 -22.09
N LEU A 337 13.15 13.46 -23.28
CA LEU A 337 13.02 14.65 -24.11
C LEU A 337 12.37 15.81 -23.37
N PHE A 338 11.32 15.55 -22.57
CA PHE A 338 10.68 16.62 -21.80
C PHE A 338 11.66 17.22 -20.79
N MET A 339 12.39 16.39 -20.06
CA MET A 339 13.40 16.84 -19.10
C MET A 339 14.57 17.57 -19.80
N LYS A 340 15.05 17.06 -20.95
CA LYS A 340 16.05 17.70 -21.83
C LYS A 340 15.58 19.08 -22.31
N ARG A 341 14.33 19.23 -22.75
CA ARG A 341 13.74 20.50 -23.23
C ARG A 341 13.51 21.47 -22.06
N VAL A 342 13.06 21.02 -20.88
CA VAL A 342 12.91 21.84 -19.66
C VAL A 342 14.28 22.41 -19.21
N GLU A 343 15.33 21.58 -19.13
CA GLU A 343 16.67 22.03 -18.73
C GLU A 343 17.26 23.05 -19.72
N LYS A 344 17.10 22.83 -21.02
CA LYS A 344 17.59 23.73 -22.07
C LYS A 344 16.70 24.97 -22.28
N ASN A 345 15.58 25.10 -21.56
CA ASN A 345 14.51 26.07 -21.82
C ASN A 345 14.06 26.10 -23.30
N GLY A 346 13.92 24.90 -23.90
CA GLY A 346 13.43 24.72 -25.25
C GLY A 346 11.90 24.68 -25.33
N GLU A 347 11.40 24.59 -26.56
CA GLU A 347 9.97 24.42 -26.83
C GLU A 347 9.52 22.97 -26.59
N TRP A 348 8.21 22.81 -26.38
CA TRP A 348 7.51 21.56 -26.17
C TRP A 348 6.17 21.63 -26.88
N THR A 349 5.94 20.74 -27.82
CA THR A 349 4.74 20.65 -28.63
C THR A 349 3.75 19.67 -28.01
N LEU A 350 2.53 20.15 -27.75
CA LEU A 350 1.43 19.31 -27.33
C LEU A 350 0.70 18.71 -28.53
N MET A 351 0.34 17.43 -28.44
CA MET A 351 -0.15 16.61 -29.55
C MET A 351 -1.39 15.81 -29.14
N CYS A 352 -2.26 15.50 -30.10
CA CYS A 352 -3.34 14.54 -29.91
C CYS A 352 -2.89 13.14 -30.40
N PRO A 353 -3.10 12.04 -29.65
CA PRO A 353 -2.69 10.71 -30.09
C PRO A 353 -3.40 10.22 -31.36
N SER A 354 -4.59 10.74 -31.68
CA SER A 354 -5.28 10.45 -32.95
C SER A 354 -4.65 11.13 -34.18
N GLU A 355 -3.73 12.07 -33.98
CA GLU A 355 -3.06 12.86 -35.03
C GLU A 355 -1.55 12.56 -35.07
N CYS A 356 -0.98 12.23 -33.91
CA CYS A 356 0.40 11.83 -33.67
C CYS A 356 0.44 10.43 -33.00
N PRO A 357 -0.01 9.36 -33.70
CA PRO A 357 -0.07 8.00 -33.14
C PRO A 357 1.32 7.41 -32.88
N GLY A 358 1.37 6.32 -32.09
CA GLY A 358 2.60 5.57 -31.84
C GLY A 358 3.56 6.17 -30.80
N LEU A 359 3.40 7.44 -30.40
CA LEU A 359 4.23 8.06 -29.36
C LEU A 359 4.19 7.31 -28.01
N ALA A 360 3.06 6.69 -27.67
CA ALA A 360 2.89 5.86 -26.48
C ALA A 360 3.49 4.44 -26.61
N ASP A 361 3.94 4.06 -27.81
CA ASP A 361 4.35 2.69 -28.17
C ASP A 361 5.86 2.54 -28.38
N ILE A 362 6.61 3.64 -28.29
CA ILE A 362 8.08 3.71 -28.38
C ILE A 362 8.65 4.57 -27.25
N TYR A 363 9.95 4.47 -26.99
CA TYR A 363 10.66 5.17 -25.91
C TYR A 363 12.08 5.58 -26.32
N GLY A 364 12.71 6.45 -25.53
CA GLY A 364 14.09 6.91 -25.77
C GLY A 364 14.29 7.54 -27.14
N ASP A 365 15.35 7.13 -27.84
CA ASP A 365 15.80 7.80 -29.06
C ASP A 365 14.82 7.62 -30.24
N GLU A 366 14.05 6.52 -30.27
CA GLU A 366 12.96 6.32 -31.23
C GLU A 366 11.80 7.29 -30.97
N PHE A 367 11.45 7.49 -29.69
CA PHE A 367 10.46 8.49 -29.28
C PHE A 367 10.91 9.91 -29.68
N GLU A 368 12.18 10.24 -29.45
CA GLU A 368 12.74 11.55 -29.82
C GLU A 368 12.67 11.77 -31.34
N ALA A 369 13.04 10.77 -32.15
CA ALA A 369 12.94 10.85 -33.61
C ALA A 369 11.50 11.01 -34.14
N LEU A 370 10.52 10.26 -33.59
CA LEU A 370 9.12 10.38 -34.03
C LEU A 370 8.47 11.68 -33.57
N TYR A 371 8.75 12.11 -32.34
CA TYR A 371 8.22 13.35 -31.79
C TYR A 371 8.73 14.57 -32.55
N GLU A 372 10.05 14.68 -32.78
CA GLU A 372 10.63 15.81 -33.52
C GLU A 372 10.22 15.79 -35.01
N LYS A 373 9.94 14.61 -35.58
CA LYS A 373 9.29 14.49 -36.90
C LYS A 373 7.87 15.08 -36.88
N TYR A 374 7.06 14.84 -35.86
CA TYR A 374 5.72 15.43 -35.77
C TYR A 374 5.72 16.94 -35.46
N GLU A 375 6.76 17.45 -34.79
CA GLU A 375 7.02 18.90 -34.72
C GLU A 375 7.32 19.47 -36.13
N GLN A 376 8.20 18.82 -36.90
CA GLN A 376 8.55 19.24 -38.28
C GLN A 376 7.39 19.12 -39.27
N GLU A 377 6.52 18.11 -39.14
CA GLU A 377 5.31 17.94 -39.95
C GLU A 377 4.18 18.90 -39.56
N GLY A 378 4.36 19.73 -38.52
CA GLY A 378 3.36 20.72 -38.08
C GLY A 378 2.10 20.12 -37.47
N LYS A 379 2.16 18.87 -36.97
CA LYS A 379 1.00 18.14 -36.41
C LYS A 379 0.70 18.47 -34.94
N GLY A 380 1.46 19.38 -34.35
CA GLY A 380 1.24 19.89 -33.00
C GLY A 380 -0.07 20.66 -32.85
N ARG A 381 -0.85 20.36 -31.81
CA ARG A 381 -2.03 21.13 -31.43
C ARG A 381 -1.69 22.47 -30.78
N ARG A 382 -0.59 22.54 -30.00
CA ARG A 382 -0.14 23.76 -29.31
C ARG A 382 1.31 23.63 -28.85
N THR A 383 2.21 24.44 -29.38
CA THR A 383 3.61 24.55 -28.90
C THR A 383 3.71 25.58 -27.78
N ILE A 384 4.54 25.29 -26.77
CA ILE A 384 4.79 26.12 -25.58
C ILE A 384 6.26 26.04 -25.18
N MET A 385 6.75 26.93 -24.31
CA MET A 385 8.02 26.70 -23.61
C MET A 385 7.88 25.51 -22.66
N ALA A 386 8.81 24.55 -22.68
CA ALA A 386 8.76 23.35 -21.85
C ALA A 386 8.66 23.69 -20.34
N GLN A 387 9.36 24.75 -19.91
CA GLN A 387 9.30 25.23 -18.53
C GLN A 387 7.91 25.71 -18.10
N LYS A 388 7.03 26.15 -19.03
CA LYS A 388 5.65 26.54 -18.70
C LYS A 388 4.86 25.35 -18.12
N LEU A 389 4.98 24.18 -18.75
CA LEU A 389 4.37 22.95 -18.24
C LEU A 389 5.04 22.51 -16.94
N TRP A 390 6.38 22.62 -16.84
CA TRP A 390 7.13 22.31 -15.63
C TRP A 390 6.64 23.09 -14.39
N TYR A 391 6.37 24.40 -14.51
CA TYR A 391 5.81 25.18 -13.41
C TYR A 391 4.43 24.69 -12.98
N SER A 392 3.53 24.34 -13.91
CA SER A 392 2.21 23.77 -13.58
C SER A 392 2.29 22.39 -12.92
N ILE A 393 3.28 21.56 -13.29
CA ILE A 393 3.53 20.27 -12.62
C ILE A 393 3.91 20.49 -11.15
N ILE A 394 4.84 21.41 -10.88
CA ILE A 394 5.30 21.69 -9.50
C ILE A 394 4.23 22.43 -8.69
N GLU A 395 3.42 23.30 -9.31
CA GLU A 395 2.25 23.92 -8.68
C GLU A 395 1.26 22.85 -8.20
N ALA A 396 0.83 21.94 -9.08
CA ALA A 396 -0.05 20.84 -8.72
C ALA A 396 0.52 19.96 -7.59
N GLN A 397 1.83 19.69 -7.62
CA GLN A 397 2.52 18.94 -6.56
C GLN A 397 2.56 19.69 -5.24
N THR A 398 2.72 21.01 -5.27
CA THR A 398 2.73 21.86 -4.07
C THR A 398 1.34 21.96 -3.45
N GLU A 399 0.28 21.99 -4.26
CA GLU A 399 -1.12 22.00 -3.81
C GLU A 399 -1.65 20.64 -3.33
N THR A 400 -1.29 19.54 -4.01
CA THR A 400 -1.98 18.23 -3.88
C THR A 400 -1.08 17.07 -3.46
N GLY A 401 0.24 17.27 -3.45
CA GLY A 401 1.24 16.20 -3.30
C GLY A 401 1.47 15.35 -4.56
N THR A 402 0.79 15.67 -5.67
CA THR A 402 0.72 14.88 -6.93
C THR A 402 0.70 15.83 -8.16
N PRO A 403 0.98 15.39 -9.41
CA PRO A 403 1.15 14.02 -9.86
C PRO A 403 2.43 13.35 -9.37
N PHE A 404 2.41 12.01 -9.36
CA PHE A 404 3.60 11.18 -9.21
C PHE A 404 4.53 11.38 -10.43
N MET A 405 5.84 11.18 -10.25
CA MET A 405 6.86 11.40 -11.28
C MET A 405 7.57 10.09 -11.62
N LEU A 406 7.36 9.57 -12.83
CA LEU A 406 8.05 8.38 -13.33
C LEU A 406 8.67 8.66 -14.69
N TYR A 407 9.87 8.14 -14.93
CA TYR A 407 10.65 8.40 -16.13
C TYR A 407 10.55 7.22 -17.10
N LYS A 408 9.70 7.38 -18.13
CA LYS A 408 9.32 6.40 -19.15
C LYS A 408 10.54 5.64 -19.70
N ASP A 409 11.59 6.37 -20.06
CA ASP A 409 12.73 5.77 -20.74
C ASP A 409 13.67 5.06 -19.75
N ALA A 410 13.77 5.52 -18.50
CA ALA A 410 14.50 4.82 -17.44
C ALA A 410 13.77 3.53 -17.01
N CYS A 411 12.43 3.53 -17.04
CA CYS A 411 11.61 2.34 -16.85
C CYS A 411 11.82 1.31 -17.98
N ASN A 412 11.72 1.74 -19.24
CA ASN A 412 11.77 0.85 -20.41
C ASN A 412 13.18 0.33 -20.71
N ARG A 413 14.22 1.17 -20.77
CA ARG A 413 15.61 0.73 -21.05
C ARG A 413 16.12 -0.32 -20.05
N LYS A 414 15.58 -0.29 -18.81
CA LYS A 414 16.07 -1.03 -17.64
C LYS A 414 15.01 -1.96 -17.03
N SER A 415 14.15 -2.55 -17.87
CA SER A 415 13.23 -3.62 -17.47
C SER A 415 13.63 -4.94 -18.15
N ASN A 416 13.58 -6.05 -17.41
CA ASN A 416 13.75 -7.38 -17.97
C ASN A 416 12.59 -7.79 -18.91
N GLN A 417 11.48 -7.05 -18.89
CA GLN A 417 10.36 -7.19 -19.82
C GLN A 417 10.47 -6.34 -21.10
N LYS A 418 11.61 -5.67 -21.35
CA LYS A 418 11.81 -4.84 -22.58
C LYS A 418 11.77 -5.63 -23.91
N ASN A 419 11.67 -6.97 -23.85
CA ASN A 419 11.39 -7.84 -25.01
C ASN A 419 9.90 -7.96 -25.37
N LEU A 420 8.98 -7.53 -24.50
CA LEU A 420 7.52 -7.61 -24.74
C LEU A 420 6.98 -6.42 -25.53
N GLY A 421 7.67 -5.28 -25.46
CA GLY A 421 7.25 -3.99 -26.04
C GLY A 421 7.34 -2.86 -25.02
N THR A 422 6.87 -1.67 -25.41
CA THR A 422 6.92 -0.47 -24.57
C THR A 422 5.96 -0.57 -23.39
N ILE A 423 6.49 -0.46 -22.18
CA ILE A 423 5.76 -0.33 -20.92
C ILE A 423 5.20 1.11 -20.85
N ARG A 424 3.89 1.22 -20.62
CA ARG A 424 3.13 2.49 -20.70
C ARG A 424 2.80 3.11 -19.34
N SER A 425 2.98 2.40 -18.22
CA SER A 425 2.65 2.92 -16.88
C SER A 425 3.33 2.15 -15.75
N SER A 426 2.97 2.53 -14.52
CA SER A 426 3.22 1.78 -13.30
C SER A 426 1.90 1.56 -12.54
N ASN A 427 1.91 0.87 -11.40
CA ASN A 427 0.73 0.63 -10.57
C ASN A 427 0.27 1.89 -9.78
N LEU A 428 -0.75 1.70 -8.94
CA LEU A 428 -1.22 2.69 -7.95
C LEU A 428 -0.12 3.27 -7.05
N CYS A 429 0.91 2.49 -6.71
CA CYS A 429 1.91 2.84 -5.70
C CYS A 429 3.32 3.13 -6.27
N THR A 430 3.48 3.16 -7.59
CA THR A 430 4.69 3.57 -8.33
C THR A 430 5.94 2.68 -8.19
N GLU A 431 5.82 1.48 -7.64
CA GLU A 431 6.91 0.48 -7.55
C GLU A 431 6.91 -0.54 -8.70
N ILE A 432 5.78 -0.80 -9.35
CA ILE A 432 5.65 -1.89 -10.33
C ILE A 432 5.88 -1.38 -11.76
N VAL A 433 6.71 -2.06 -12.55
CA VAL A 433 7.05 -1.66 -13.93
C VAL A 433 6.93 -2.89 -14.83
N GLU A 434 5.68 -3.30 -15.05
CA GLU A 434 5.29 -4.48 -15.81
C GLU A 434 4.58 -4.08 -17.13
N TYR A 435 4.74 -4.90 -18.17
CA TYR A 435 4.09 -4.72 -19.47
C TYR A 435 2.58 -4.96 -19.40
N SER A 436 1.81 -4.13 -20.11
CA SER A 436 0.36 -4.22 -20.23
C SER A 436 -0.09 -3.96 -21.68
N SER A 437 -1.12 -4.65 -22.13
CA SER A 437 -1.72 -4.51 -23.46
C SER A 437 -3.26 -4.59 -23.37
N PRO A 438 -4.01 -4.37 -24.47
CA PRO A 438 -5.46 -4.58 -24.47
C PRO A 438 -5.90 -5.99 -24.01
N ASP A 439 -5.05 -7.00 -24.18
CA ASP A 439 -5.32 -8.40 -23.82
C ASP A 439 -4.59 -8.86 -22.54
N GLU A 440 -3.75 -7.99 -21.96
CA GLU A 440 -2.84 -8.33 -20.85
C GLU A 440 -2.85 -7.24 -19.78
N VAL A 441 -3.48 -7.55 -18.65
CA VAL A 441 -3.48 -6.71 -17.45
C VAL A 441 -2.40 -7.22 -16.52
N ALA A 442 -1.35 -6.44 -16.25
CA ALA A 442 -0.25 -6.92 -15.40
C ALA A 442 -0.70 -7.07 -13.93
N VAL A 443 -0.03 -7.95 -13.17
CA VAL A 443 -0.51 -8.42 -11.86
C VAL A 443 0.60 -8.49 -10.83
N CYS A 444 0.49 -7.61 -9.83
CA CYS A 444 1.52 -7.37 -8.84
C CYS A 444 1.36 -8.30 -7.61
N ASN A 445 2.32 -9.22 -7.43
CA ASN A 445 2.33 -10.27 -6.40
C ASN A 445 3.36 -9.94 -5.30
N LEU A 446 2.90 -9.61 -4.08
CA LEU A 446 3.69 -8.84 -3.10
C LEU A 446 3.98 -9.53 -1.75
N ALA A 447 5.22 -9.39 -1.28
CA ALA A 447 5.63 -9.66 0.09
C ALA A 447 6.78 -8.72 0.54
N SER A 448 6.99 -8.58 1.85
CA SER A 448 7.95 -7.62 2.43
C SER A 448 8.82 -8.24 3.53
N LEU A 449 10.14 -8.20 3.35
CA LEU A 449 11.16 -8.66 4.30
C LEU A 449 11.33 -7.66 5.46
N ALA A 450 11.31 -8.14 6.71
CA ALA A 450 11.41 -7.28 7.89
C ALA A 450 12.88 -7.11 8.33
N LEU A 451 13.55 -6.09 7.77
CA LEU A 451 14.99 -5.87 7.92
C LEU A 451 15.54 -5.90 9.36
N PRO A 452 14.81 -5.46 10.41
CA PRO A 452 15.30 -5.53 11.79
C PRO A 452 15.48 -6.96 12.33
N THR A 453 14.79 -7.94 11.77
CA THR A 453 14.90 -9.35 12.22
C THR A 453 16.21 -10.03 11.82
N TYR A 454 16.99 -9.40 10.93
CA TYR A 454 18.30 -9.86 10.48
C TYR A 454 19.45 -9.12 11.19
N VAL A 455 19.17 -8.23 12.14
CA VAL A 455 20.20 -7.55 12.95
C VAL A 455 20.47 -8.34 14.23
N ASN A 456 21.69 -8.87 14.36
CA ASN A 456 22.13 -9.37 15.66
C ASN A 456 22.55 -8.19 16.54
N THR A 457 21.67 -7.81 17.47
CA THR A 457 21.92 -6.68 18.38
C THR A 457 23.07 -6.94 19.37
N THR A 458 23.47 -8.20 19.58
CA THR A 458 24.49 -8.60 20.55
C THR A 458 25.90 -8.21 20.08
N ASP A 459 26.26 -8.55 18.84
CA ASP A 459 27.53 -8.17 18.22
C ASP A 459 27.43 -6.82 17.48
N GLY A 460 26.26 -6.50 16.92
CA GLY A 460 26.04 -5.32 16.09
C GLY A 460 26.22 -5.58 14.58
N THR A 461 25.97 -6.82 14.13
CA THR A 461 26.09 -7.23 12.73
C THR A 461 24.74 -7.41 12.03
N PHE A 462 24.76 -7.48 10.70
CA PHE A 462 23.60 -7.77 9.85
C PHE A 462 23.80 -9.14 9.16
N ASP A 463 22.85 -10.05 9.31
CA ASP A 463 22.92 -11.40 8.77
C ASP A 463 22.39 -11.46 7.33
N PHE A 464 23.30 -11.19 6.39
CA PHE A 464 23.02 -11.32 4.95
C PHE A 464 22.71 -12.75 4.52
N ARG A 465 23.23 -13.77 5.21
CA ARG A 465 22.95 -15.18 4.86
C ARG A 465 21.51 -15.51 5.23
N LYS A 466 21.04 -15.10 6.40
CA LYS A 466 19.63 -15.31 6.78
C LYS A 466 18.66 -14.46 5.95
N LEU A 467 19.06 -13.25 5.55
CA LEU A 467 18.29 -12.44 4.59
C LEU A 467 18.15 -13.17 3.23
N HIS A 468 19.24 -13.76 2.74
CA HIS A 468 19.26 -14.53 1.50
C HIS A 468 18.34 -15.75 1.59
N GLU A 469 18.51 -16.61 2.59
CA GLU A 469 17.66 -17.78 2.85
C GLU A 469 16.16 -17.43 2.85
N VAL A 470 15.76 -16.44 3.64
CA VAL A 470 14.33 -16.08 3.75
C VAL A 470 13.81 -15.45 2.46
N CYS A 471 14.61 -14.67 1.75
CA CYS A 471 14.24 -14.13 0.45
C CYS A 471 13.95 -15.25 -0.57
N GLN A 472 14.72 -16.34 -0.57
CA GLN A 472 14.41 -17.51 -1.39
C GLN A 472 13.04 -18.12 -1.05
N VAL A 473 12.71 -18.27 0.24
CA VAL A 473 11.37 -18.76 0.66
C VAL A 473 10.27 -17.83 0.15
N VAL A 474 10.45 -16.52 0.27
CA VAL A 474 9.49 -15.52 -0.22
C VAL A 474 9.28 -15.65 -1.74
N VAL A 475 10.33 -15.87 -2.54
CA VAL A 475 10.20 -16.11 -3.98
C VAL A 475 9.44 -17.40 -4.30
N ARG A 476 9.70 -18.51 -3.59
CA ARG A 476 8.92 -19.75 -3.73
C ARG A 476 7.43 -19.51 -3.44
N ASN A 477 7.14 -18.76 -2.38
CA ASN A 477 5.77 -18.44 -1.97
C ASN A 477 5.05 -17.54 -2.99
N LEU A 478 5.70 -16.48 -3.45
CA LEU A 478 5.12 -15.57 -4.46
C LEU A 478 4.92 -16.27 -5.80
N ASN A 479 5.82 -17.18 -6.21
CA ASN A 479 5.62 -17.98 -7.41
C ASN A 479 4.44 -18.96 -7.28
N LYS A 480 4.21 -19.59 -6.11
CA LYS A 480 3.00 -20.40 -5.87
C LYS A 480 1.72 -19.55 -5.87
N ILE A 481 1.77 -18.32 -5.35
CA ILE A 481 0.63 -17.39 -5.35
C ILE A 481 0.10 -17.13 -6.78
N ILE A 482 0.96 -17.08 -7.80
CA ILE A 482 0.55 -16.92 -9.21
C ILE A 482 -0.43 -18.03 -9.64
N ASP A 483 -0.14 -19.28 -9.26
CA ASP A 483 -0.93 -20.44 -9.69
C ASP A 483 -2.22 -20.61 -8.87
N VAL A 484 -2.22 -20.16 -7.61
CA VAL A 484 -3.36 -20.28 -6.67
C VAL A 484 -4.31 -19.08 -6.70
N ASN A 485 -3.86 -17.91 -7.19
CA ASN A 485 -4.65 -16.67 -7.18
C ASN A 485 -5.93 -16.77 -8.05
N TYR A 486 -7.05 -16.28 -7.50
CA TYR A 486 -8.26 -15.98 -8.26
C TYR A 486 -8.12 -14.65 -9.01
N TYR A 487 -8.22 -14.68 -10.33
CA TYR A 487 -8.08 -13.51 -11.19
C TYR A 487 -9.46 -12.86 -11.47
N PRO A 488 -9.65 -11.55 -11.19
CA PRO A 488 -10.93 -10.88 -11.43
C PRO A 488 -11.36 -10.78 -12.90
N VAL A 489 -10.39 -10.85 -13.82
CA VAL A 489 -10.55 -10.72 -15.29
C VAL A 489 -9.56 -11.67 -16.00
N PRO A 490 -9.89 -12.20 -17.20
CA PRO A 490 -9.04 -13.20 -17.88
C PRO A 490 -7.68 -12.62 -18.33
N GLU A 491 -7.63 -11.36 -18.77
CA GLU A 491 -6.40 -10.67 -19.20
C GLU A 491 -5.32 -10.64 -18.10
N ALA A 492 -5.78 -10.59 -16.84
CA ALA A 492 -4.91 -10.63 -15.67
C ALA A 492 -4.33 -12.04 -15.42
N ARG A 493 -5.10 -13.09 -15.74
CA ARG A 493 -4.59 -14.47 -15.69
C ARG A 493 -3.58 -14.71 -16.81
N THR A 494 -3.85 -14.21 -18.01
CA THR A 494 -2.93 -14.29 -19.16
C THR A 494 -1.56 -13.71 -18.81
N SER A 495 -1.49 -12.41 -18.49
CA SER A 495 -0.22 -11.73 -18.20
C SER A 495 0.60 -12.43 -17.09
N ASN A 496 -0.06 -12.76 -15.97
CA ASN A 496 0.64 -13.34 -14.82
C ASN A 496 1.12 -14.79 -15.07
N PHE A 497 0.44 -15.58 -15.91
CA PHE A 497 0.93 -16.92 -16.27
C PHE A 497 2.07 -16.87 -17.30
N ARG A 498 2.04 -15.93 -18.26
CA ARG A 498 3.05 -15.79 -19.31
C ARG A 498 4.38 -15.24 -18.81
N HIS A 499 4.35 -14.20 -17.98
CA HIS A 499 5.55 -13.49 -17.54
C HIS A 499 5.93 -13.79 -16.09
N ARG A 500 5.00 -14.30 -15.28
CA ARG A 500 5.18 -14.67 -13.86
C ARG A 500 5.93 -13.64 -12.98
N PRO A 501 5.63 -12.33 -13.06
CA PRO A 501 6.31 -11.33 -12.24
C PRO A 501 5.96 -11.49 -10.75
N ILE A 502 6.93 -11.19 -9.89
CA ILE A 502 6.75 -11.07 -8.45
C ILE A 502 7.47 -9.80 -7.97
N ALA A 503 7.17 -9.40 -6.73
CA ALA A 503 7.81 -8.24 -6.12
C ALA A 503 8.05 -8.46 -4.62
N VAL A 504 9.30 -8.81 -4.32
CA VAL A 504 9.87 -8.76 -2.99
C VAL A 504 10.21 -7.30 -2.64
N GLY A 505 9.72 -6.84 -1.50
CA GLY A 505 10.05 -5.54 -0.91
C GLY A 505 10.63 -5.68 0.49
N VAL A 506 10.74 -4.55 1.19
CA VAL A 506 11.31 -4.47 2.55
C VAL A 506 10.41 -3.68 3.49
N GLN A 507 10.69 -3.73 4.79
CA GLN A 507 10.14 -2.85 5.82
C GLN A 507 11.12 -2.71 6.99
N GLY A 508 11.04 -1.59 7.72
CA GLY A 508 11.89 -1.32 8.87
C GLY A 508 13.36 -1.04 8.54
N LEU A 509 13.67 -0.41 7.40
CA LEU A 509 15.07 -0.01 7.11
C LEU A 509 15.62 0.96 8.17
N ALA A 510 14.80 1.93 8.60
CA ALA A 510 15.18 2.86 9.67
C ALA A 510 15.37 2.15 11.02
N ASP A 511 14.49 1.21 11.39
CA ASP A 511 14.66 0.37 12.58
C ASP A 511 15.96 -0.45 12.53
N ALA A 512 16.32 -1.01 11.36
CA ALA A 512 17.56 -1.77 11.20
C ALA A 512 18.80 -0.88 11.36
N PHE A 513 18.79 0.34 10.80
CA PHE A 513 19.85 1.32 11.02
C PHE A 513 19.94 1.74 12.50
N LEU A 514 18.82 1.98 13.18
CA LEU A 514 18.80 2.32 14.61
C LEU A 514 19.31 1.18 15.49
N ALA A 515 18.94 -0.07 15.20
CA ALA A 515 19.43 -1.26 15.90
C ALA A 515 20.95 -1.45 15.76
N LEU A 516 21.51 -1.07 14.60
CA LEU A 516 22.94 -1.07 14.32
C LEU A 516 23.67 0.19 14.81
N ARG A 517 22.96 1.22 15.27
CA ARG A 517 23.47 2.55 15.64
C ARG A 517 24.09 3.32 14.47
N LEU A 518 23.45 3.28 13.31
CA LEU A 518 23.84 4.02 12.11
C LEU A 518 22.88 5.20 11.86
N PRO A 519 23.38 6.46 11.78
CA PRO A 519 22.60 7.59 11.27
C PRO A 519 22.16 7.34 9.82
N PHE A 520 20.92 7.68 9.46
CA PHE A 520 20.37 7.36 8.13
C PHE A 520 21.21 7.96 6.98
N ASP A 521 21.84 9.12 7.19
CA ASP A 521 22.68 9.82 6.21
C ASP A 521 24.19 9.53 6.33
N SER A 522 24.60 8.59 7.19
CA SER A 522 25.98 8.08 7.32
C SER A 522 26.48 7.35 6.06
N GLN A 523 27.77 7.06 5.93
CA GLN A 523 28.27 6.31 4.76
C GLN A 523 28.04 4.79 4.93
N GLU A 524 28.07 4.35 6.18
CA GLU A 524 27.82 3.02 6.68
C GLU A 524 26.38 2.58 6.33
N ALA A 525 25.38 3.44 6.58
CA ALA A 525 23.99 3.20 6.19
C ALA A 525 23.81 3.13 4.66
N LYS A 526 24.57 3.90 3.87
CA LYS A 526 24.55 3.83 2.39
C LYS A 526 25.17 2.55 1.86
N HIS A 527 26.27 2.09 2.45
CA HIS A 527 26.91 0.83 2.09
C HIS A 527 26.03 -0.37 2.45
N LEU A 528 25.51 -0.40 3.67
CA LEU A 528 24.55 -1.42 4.12
C LEU A 528 23.28 -1.44 3.24
N ASN A 529 22.78 -0.26 2.84
CA ASN A 529 21.67 -0.17 1.88
C ASN A 529 21.99 -0.87 0.55
N LYS A 530 23.21 -0.73 0.00
CA LYS A 530 23.62 -1.48 -1.20
C LYS A 530 23.60 -2.99 -0.92
N GLN A 531 24.31 -3.42 0.13
CA GLN A 531 24.46 -4.85 0.48
C GLN A 531 23.12 -5.55 0.76
N ILE A 532 22.15 -4.88 1.39
CA ILE A 532 20.80 -5.42 1.65
C ILE A 532 20.07 -5.70 0.34
N PHE A 533 20.01 -4.71 -0.58
CA PHE A 533 19.27 -4.89 -1.83
C PHE A 533 20.01 -5.79 -2.84
N GLU A 534 21.34 -5.75 -2.85
CA GLU A 534 22.18 -6.70 -3.58
C GLU A 534 21.90 -8.15 -3.12
N THR A 535 21.85 -8.39 -1.81
CA THR A 535 21.52 -9.70 -1.22
C THR A 535 20.11 -10.18 -1.60
N ILE A 536 19.12 -9.28 -1.56
CA ILE A 536 17.73 -9.60 -1.94
C ILE A 536 17.64 -9.97 -3.42
N TYR A 537 18.29 -9.21 -4.31
CA TYR A 537 18.27 -9.49 -5.75
C TYR A 537 19.01 -10.80 -6.09
N HIS A 538 20.18 -11.04 -5.48
CA HIS A 538 20.93 -12.28 -5.62
C HIS A 538 20.08 -13.48 -5.21
N ALA A 539 19.52 -13.46 -3.99
CA ALA A 539 18.68 -14.52 -3.46
C ALA A 539 17.43 -14.79 -4.31
N ALA A 540 16.78 -13.72 -4.78
CA ALA A 540 15.59 -13.84 -5.59
C ALA A 540 15.87 -14.47 -6.96
N LEU A 541 16.98 -14.10 -7.59
CA LEU A 541 17.48 -14.72 -8.82
C LEU A 541 17.84 -16.19 -8.60
N SER A 542 18.63 -16.53 -7.56
CA SER A 542 18.97 -17.93 -7.25
C SER A 542 17.72 -18.80 -7.05
N SER A 543 16.72 -18.32 -6.31
CA SER A 543 15.48 -19.08 -6.14
C SER A 543 14.63 -19.15 -7.41
N SER A 544 14.72 -18.18 -8.31
CA SER A 544 14.01 -18.22 -9.60
C SER A 544 14.69 -19.15 -10.60
N VAL A 545 16.03 -19.28 -10.55
CA VAL A 545 16.81 -20.34 -11.21
C VAL A 545 16.42 -21.72 -10.68
N ASP A 546 16.36 -21.90 -9.36
CA ASP A 546 16.00 -23.20 -8.76
C ASP A 546 14.55 -23.63 -9.04
N LEU A 547 13.65 -22.67 -9.27
CA LEU A 547 12.32 -22.93 -9.78
C LEU A 547 12.35 -23.24 -11.29
N ALA A 548 13.21 -22.60 -12.08
CA ALA A 548 13.36 -22.89 -13.52
C ALA A 548 13.91 -24.31 -13.76
N LYS A 549 14.92 -24.74 -13.00
CA LYS A 549 15.45 -26.12 -12.97
C LYS A 549 14.35 -27.19 -12.77
N LYS A 550 13.27 -26.85 -12.06
CA LYS A 550 12.19 -27.77 -11.66
C LYS A 550 10.93 -27.68 -12.53
N LEU A 551 10.62 -26.49 -13.06
CA LEU A 551 9.33 -26.17 -13.70
C LEU A 551 9.46 -25.62 -15.14
N GLY A 552 10.68 -25.45 -15.63
CA GLY A 552 10.98 -24.64 -16.83
C GLY A 552 10.92 -23.14 -16.55
N THR A 553 11.39 -22.34 -17.51
CA THR A 553 11.34 -20.87 -17.45
C THR A 553 9.89 -20.34 -17.48
N TYR A 554 9.71 -19.01 -17.38
CA TYR A 554 8.46 -18.40 -17.85
C TYR A 554 8.40 -18.38 -19.39
N GLU A 555 7.19 -18.30 -19.96
CA GLU A 555 6.93 -18.44 -21.40
C GLU A 555 7.75 -17.45 -22.24
N THR A 556 7.81 -16.20 -21.79
CA THR A 556 8.47 -15.11 -22.52
C THR A 556 9.90 -14.82 -22.04
N TYR A 557 10.61 -15.84 -21.53
CA TYR A 557 12.01 -15.71 -21.10
C TYR A 557 12.94 -15.43 -22.27
N GLU A 558 12.71 -16.06 -23.42
CA GLU A 558 13.60 -15.88 -24.56
C GLU A 558 13.57 -14.48 -25.16
N GLY A 559 14.76 -14.00 -25.53
CA GLY A 559 14.98 -12.63 -25.97
C GLY A 559 14.99 -11.59 -24.83
N SER A 560 14.73 -11.96 -23.57
CA SER A 560 14.87 -11.07 -22.42
C SER A 560 16.34 -10.66 -22.17
N PRO A 561 16.59 -9.57 -21.44
CA PRO A 561 17.91 -9.24 -20.89
C PRO A 561 18.56 -10.40 -20.13
N ALA A 562 17.81 -11.06 -19.25
CA ALA A 562 18.31 -12.19 -18.47
C ALA A 562 18.77 -13.36 -19.37
N SER A 563 18.03 -13.69 -20.45
CA SER A 563 18.48 -14.75 -21.40
C SER A 563 19.72 -14.36 -22.23
N LYS A 564 20.09 -13.07 -22.22
CA LYS A 564 21.33 -12.54 -22.79
C LYS A 564 22.45 -12.34 -21.75
N GLY A 565 22.20 -12.61 -20.46
CA GLY A 565 23.13 -12.38 -19.36
C GLY A 565 23.20 -10.92 -18.84
N GLU A 566 22.29 -10.06 -19.28
CA GLU A 566 22.11 -8.67 -18.81
C GLU A 566 21.17 -8.67 -17.59
N LEU A 567 21.73 -8.48 -16.39
CA LEU A 567 20.99 -8.32 -15.14
C LEU A 567 20.77 -6.83 -14.81
N GLN A 568 20.03 -6.54 -13.74
CA GLN A 568 19.61 -5.16 -13.45
C GLN A 568 20.78 -4.20 -13.27
N TYR A 569 21.85 -4.57 -12.55
CA TYR A 569 22.97 -3.65 -12.33
C TYR A 569 23.77 -3.37 -13.61
N ASP A 570 23.82 -4.32 -14.56
CA ASP A 570 24.42 -4.10 -15.88
C ASP A 570 23.65 -3.01 -16.64
N MET A 571 22.30 -3.04 -16.59
CA MET A 571 21.43 -2.00 -17.16
C MET A 571 21.56 -0.62 -16.49
N TRP A 572 22.22 -0.53 -15.34
CA TRP A 572 22.58 0.74 -14.68
C TRP A 572 24.07 1.12 -14.86
N GLY A 573 24.90 0.26 -15.46
CA GLY A 573 26.35 0.45 -15.53
C GLY A 573 27.06 0.36 -14.17
N VAL A 574 26.51 -0.43 -13.24
CA VAL A 574 26.98 -0.55 -11.85
C VAL A 574 27.64 -1.91 -11.64
N THR A 575 28.86 -1.92 -11.09
CA THR A 575 29.48 -3.15 -10.55
C THR A 575 28.94 -3.43 -9.14
N PRO A 576 28.51 -4.68 -8.82
CA PRO A 576 28.13 -5.08 -7.45
C PRO A 576 29.30 -5.05 -6.45
N THR A 577 29.03 -5.41 -5.19
CA THR A 577 30.08 -5.66 -4.19
C THR A 577 30.65 -7.09 -4.30
N ASP A 578 31.65 -7.39 -3.48
CA ASP A 578 32.28 -8.71 -3.34
C ASP A 578 31.51 -9.66 -2.39
N LEU A 579 30.27 -9.30 -2.01
CA LEU A 579 29.47 -10.04 -1.04
C LEU A 579 28.88 -11.35 -1.60
N TRP A 580 28.63 -11.42 -2.90
CA TRP A 580 28.00 -12.56 -3.58
C TRP A 580 28.65 -12.87 -4.93
N ASP A 581 28.65 -14.16 -5.32
CA ASP A 581 29.23 -14.63 -6.60
C ASP A 581 28.23 -14.48 -7.75
N TRP A 582 28.26 -13.30 -8.35
CA TRP A 582 27.45 -12.92 -9.50
C TRP A 582 27.81 -13.66 -10.80
N ASP A 583 29.04 -14.15 -10.95
CA ASP A 583 29.48 -14.83 -12.18
C ASP A 583 28.99 -16.27 -12.22
N SER A 584 29.07 -17.00 -11.10
CA SER A 584 28.43 -18.32 -10.96
C SER A 584 26.92 -18.24 -11.15
N LEU A 585 26.26 -17.23 -10.56
CA LEU A 585 24.81 -17.02 -10.76
C LEU A 585 24.46 -16.72 -12.22
N LYS A 586 25.24 -15.86 -12.91
CA LYS A 586 25.06 -15.61 -14.36
C LYS A 586 25.29 -16.86 -15.20
N ALA A 587 26.23 -17.73 -14.84
CA ALA A 587 26.43 -19.02 -15.51
C ALA A 587 25.20 -19.93 -15.34
N GLU A 588 24.64 -20.05 -14.13
CA GLU A 588 23.42 -20.83 -13.90
C GLU A 588 22.20 -20.26 -14.63
N ILE A 589 22.00 -18.95 -14.64
CA ILE A 589 20.92 -18.28 -15.41
C ILE A 589 21.05 -18.59 -16.90
N LYS A 590 22.28 -18.62 -17.44
CA LYS A 590 22.54 -18.99 -18.84
C LYS A 590 22.26 -20.47 -19.14
N THR A 591 22.33 -21.36 -18.14
CA THR A 591 22.09 -22.80 -18.32
C THR A 591 20.64 -23.22 -18.08
N TYR A 592 19.94 -22.61 -17.11
CA TYR A 592 18.60 -23.04 -16.66
C TYR A 592 17.51 -21.98 -16.83
N GLY A 593 17.88 -20.72 -17.03
CA GLY A 593 16.97 -19.59 -17.09
C GLY A 593 16.32 -19.21 -15.77
N LEU A 594 15.25 -18.41 -15.84
CA LEU A 594 14.50 -17.89 -14.69
C LEU A 594 13.04 -18.29 -14.75
N ARG A 595 12.41 -18.55 -13.60
CA ARG A 595 10.96 -18.83 -13.51
C ARG A 595 10.09 -17.56 -13.52
N ASN A 596 10.67 -16.41 -13.20
CA ASN A 596 9.96 -15.14 -13.03
C ASN A 596 10.66 -14.04 -13.83
N SER A 597 9.89 -13.20 -14.54
CA SER A 597 10.45 -12.10 -15.35
C SER A 597 10.95 -10.92 -14.52
N LEU A 598 10.34 -10.67 -13.37
CA LEU A 598 10.68 -9.58 -12.44
C LEU A 598 10.52 -10.10 -11.00
N LEU A 599 11.32 -9.56 -10.08
CA LEU A 599 11.55 -10.14 -8.76
C LEU A 599 11.42 -9.16 -7.58
N VAL A 600 11.83 -7.89 -7.74
CA VAL A 600 12.06 -6.97 -6.62
C VAL A 600 11.38 -5.62 -6.87
N ALA A 601 10.43 -5.25 -6.01
CA ALA A 601 9.77 -3.94 -6.02
C ALA A 601 9.42 -3.50 -4.57
N PRO A 602 10.16 -2.54 -3.98
CA PRO A 602 9.85 -2.03 -2.65
C PRO A 602 8.60 -1.12 -2.62
N MET A 603 7.48 -1.73 -2.23
CA MET A 603 6.13 -1.14 -2.11
C MET A 603 5.92 -0.34 -0.80
N PRO A 604 4.82 0.43 -0.65
CA PRO A 604 4.43 1.02 0.62
C PRO A 604 3.90 -0.07 1.57
N THR A 605 4.32 -0.06 2.84
CA THR A 605 4.00 -1.10 3.83
C THR A 605 3.14 -0.61 4.98
N ALA A 606 2.49 0.55 4.88
CA ALA A 606 1.74 1.25 5.94
C ALA A 606 0.86 0.38 6.87
N SER A 607 0.25 -0.69 6.35
CA SER A 607 -0.51 -1.66 7.17
C SER A 607 0.35 -2.80 7.72
N THR A 608 1.26 -3.36 6.92
CA THR A 608 2.04 -4.55 7.27
C THR A 608 3.19 -4.22 8.24
N SER A 609 3.93 -3.14 8.04
CA SER A 609 4.99 -2.71 8.97
C SER A 609 4.39 -2.30 10.32
N GLN A 610 3.21 -1.68 10.29
CA GLN A 610 2.43 -1.37 11.48
C GLN A 610 1.93 -2.62 12.23
N ILE A 611 1.61 -3.71 11.53
CA ILE A 611 1.28 -5.00 12.16
C ILE A 611 2.51 -5.60 12.83
N LEU A 612 3.67 -5.61 12.16
CA LEU A 612 4.90 -6.16 12.72
C LEU A 612 5.50 -5.30 13.84
N GLY A 613 5.32 -3.98 13.78
CA GLY A 613 5.84 -3.00 14.75
C GLY A 613 7.08 -2.22 14.29
N PHE A 614 7.23 -1.99 12.98
CA PHE A 614 8.38 -1.35 12.32
C PHE A 614 7.96 -0.13 11.48
N ASN A 615 8.92 0.73 11.11
CA ASN A 615 8.74 1.85 10.19
C ASN A 615 8.42 1.39 8.75
N GLU A 616 7.85 2.28 7.95
CA GLU A 616 7.41 1.98 6.59
C GLU A 616 8.57 1.79 5.61
N CYS A 617 8.54 0.66 4.89
CA CYS A 617 9.43 0.31 3.78
C CYS A 617 10.91 0.68 4.00
N PHE A 618 11.47 1.51 3.13
CA PHE A 618 12.82 2.06 3.17
C PHE A 618 12.87 3.52 3.70
N GLU A 619 11.79 4.03 4.29
CA GLU A 619 11.72 5.43 4.70
C GLU A 619 12.44 5.69 6.04
N PRO A 620 12.99 6.91 6.26
CA PRO A 620 13.33 7.40 7.60
C PRO A 620 12.10 7.56 8.49
N TYR A 621 12.30 7.80 9.79
CA TYR A 621 11.19 8.21 10.67
C TYR A 621 10.68 9.60 10.29
N THR A 622 9.38 9.71 10.07
CA THR A 622 8.72 11.00 9.75
C THR A 622 8.64 11.94 10.95
N SER A 623 8.63 11.38 12.17
CA SER A 623 8.70 12.08 13.46
C SER A 623 9.12 11.11 14.57
N ASN A 624 9.77 11.61 15.63
CA ASN A 624 10.02 10.81 16.85
C ASN A 624 8.88 10.86 17.87
N ILE A 625 7.90 11.76 17.74
CA ILE A 625 6.62 11.67 18.47
C ILE A 625 5.45 12.06 17.58
N TYR A 626 4.42 11.23 17.53
CA TYR A 626 3.24 11.50 16.71
C TYR A 626 1.96 11.12 17.42
N SER A 627 0.88 11.81 17.07
CA SER A 627 -0.46 11.51 17.59
C SER A 627 -1.17 10.50 16.72
N ARG A 628 -1.79 9.49 17.33
CA ARG A 628 -2.57 8.46 16.65
C ARG A 628 -3.99 8.39 17.21
N ARG A 629 -4.97 8.78 16.39
CA ARG A 629 -6.38 8.52 16.68
C ARG A 629 -6.76 7.05 16.46
N VAL A 630 -7.51 6.51 17.40
CA VAL A 630 -8.24 5.24 17.34
C VAL A 630 -9.64 5.46 17.93
N LEU A 631 -10.51 4.44 17.91
CA LEU A 631 -11.87 4.57 18.45
C LEU A 631 -11.91 4.86 19.97
N ALA A 632 -10.88 4.44 20.71
CA ALA A 632 -10.70 4.70 22.15
C ALA A 632 -10.02 6.05 22.48
N GLY A 633 -9.91 6.97 21.52
CA GLY A 633 -9.33 8.30 21.69
C GLY A 633 -8.01 8.52 20.95
N GLU A 634 -7.21 9.45 21.44
CA GLU A 634 -6.03 9.97 20.77
C GLU A 634 -4.76 9.70 21.58
N PHE A 635 -3.87 8.85 21.04
CA PHE A 635 -2.71 8.31 21.74
C PHE A 635 -1.42 8.95 21.20
N GLN A 636 -0.60 9.51 22.09
CA GLN A 636 0.75 9.94 21.75
C GLN A 636 1.67 8.71 21.67
N ILE A 637 2.31 8.51 20.51
CA ILE A 637 3.29 7.43 20.28
C ILE A 637 4.67 8.06 20.12
N VAL A 638 5.59 7.65 20.98
CA VAL A 638 7.02 7.98 20.88
C VAL A 638 7.71 6.89 20.05
N ASN A 639 8.74 7.25 19.28
CA ASN A 639 9.65 6.29 18.65
C ASN A 639 10.25 5.38 19.76
N PRO A 640 10.00 4.05 19.76
CA PRO A 640 10.38 3.18 20.87
C PRO A 640 11.90 3.09 21.04
N TRP A 641 12.65 3.23 19.96
CA TRP A 641 14.11 3.27 19.98
C TRP A 641 14.64 4.52 20.70
N LEU A 642 14.08 5.71 20.40
CA LEU A 642 14.46 6.95 21.09
C LEU A 642 14.03 6.94 22.55
N LEU A 643 12.79 6.49 22.81
CA LEU A 643 12.24 6.45 24.17
C LEU A 643 13.11 5.58 25.08
N LYS A 644 13.53 4.40 24.60
CA LYS A 644 14.45 3.55 25.35
C LYS A 644 15.79 4.25 25.62
N ASP A 645 16.43 4.83 24.60
CA ASP A 645 17.70 5.54 24.77
C ASP A 645 17.62 6.68 25.80
N LEU A 646 16.52 7.45 25.80
CA LEU A 646 16.31 8.54 26.76
C LEU A 646 16.01 8.02 28.18
N VAL A 647 15.39 6.84 28.33
CA VAL A 647 15.23 6.17 29.64
C VAL A 647 16.58 5.64 30.13
N ASP A 648 17.33 4.91 29.28
CA ASP A 648 18.65 4.36 29.59
C ASP A 648 19.66 5.47 30.01
N MET A 649 19.57 6.67 29.41
CA MET A 649 20.36 7.85 29.80
C MET A 649 19.85 8.60 31.04
N GLY A 650 18.65 8.29 31.56
CA GLY A 650 18.01 9.05 32.63
C GLY A 650 17.54 10.45 32.23
N LEU A 651 17.28 10.68 30.93
CA LEU A 651 16.80 11.94 30.36
C LEU A 651 15.27 12.01 30.22
N TRP A 652 14.58 10.86 30.13
CA TRP A 652 13.14 10.84 29.89
C TRP A 652 12.34 11.45 31.05
N SER A 653 11.44 12.36 30.72
CA SER A 653 10.56 13.08 31.66
C SER A 653 9.40 13.73 30.90
N ASP A 654 8.35 14.16 31.59
CA ASP A 654 7.25 14.91 30.95
C ASP A 654 7.73 16.27 30.37
N ASN A 655 8.77 16.89 30.94
CA ASN A 655 9.40 18.09 30.38
C ASN A 655 10.12 17.77 29.06
N MET A 656 10.95 16.71 29.05
CA MET A 656 11.60 16.20 27.83
C MET A 656 10.57 15.87 26.73
N LYS A 657 9.51 15.16 27.10
CA LYS A 657 8.38 14.83 26.23
C LYS A 657 7.71 16.09 25.66
N ASN A 658 7.39 17.08 26.49
CA ASN A 658 6.78 18.34 26.04
C ASN A 658 7.69 19.13 25.09
N ARG A 659 9.02 19.11 25.31
CA ARG A 659 10.02 19.71 24.40
C ARG A 659 10.09 19.01 23.05
N ILE A 660 9.99 17.68 23.03
CA ILE A 660 9.93 16.92 21.76
C ILE A 660 8.62 17.21 21.01
N ILE A 661 7.51 17.46 21.72
CA ILE A 661 6.25 17.88 21.09
C ILE A 661 6.34 19.32 20.54
N SER A 662 6.89 20.28 21.31
CA SER A 662 7.08 21.67 20.85
C SER A 662 7.88 21.74 19.56
N ASP A 663 8.93 20.92 19.46
CA ASP A 663 9.83 20.84 18.32
C ASP A 663 9.31 19.91 17.20
N GLY A 664 8.03 19.52 17.26
CA GLY A 664 7.33 18.77 16.20
C GLY A 664 7.82 17.33 16.03
N GLY A 665 8.44 16.75 17.07
CA GLY A 665 9.09 15.44 17.05
C GLY A 665 10.57 15.45 16.67
N SER A 666 11.16 16.64 16.53
CA SER A 666 12.61 16.79 16.47
C SER A 666 13.25 16.68 17.86
N ILE A 667 14.54 16.33 17.89
CA ILE A 667 15.38 16.39 19.10
C ILE A 667 16.60 17.30 18.94
N GLN A 668 16.76 17.95 17.77
CA GLN A 668 18.02 18.62 17.41
C GLN A 668 18.35 19.82 18.32
N ASN A 669 17.34 20.61 18.70
CA ASN A 669 17.53 21.82 19.52
C ASN A 669 17.65 21.52 21.03
N ILE A 670 17.31 20.31 21.48
CA ILE A 670 17.24 19.96 22.90
C ILE A 670 18.66 19.80 23.47
N ALA A 671 19.08 20.72 24.35
CA ALA A 671 20.48 20.91 24.68
C ALA A 671 21.16 19.76 25.45
N ASN A 672 20.41 19.00 26.26
CA ASN A 672 20.95 17.91 27.10
C ASN A 672 21.01 16.53 26.40
N ILE A 673 20.57 16.42 25.14
CA ILE A 673 20.70 15.18 24.36
C ILE A 673 22.05 15.17 23.61
N PRO A 674 22.85 14.07 23.69
CA PRO A 674 24.14 13.96 22.98
C PRO A 674 24.05 14.10 21.46
N THR A 675 25.12 14.62 20.84
CA THR A 675 25.22 14.83 19.38
C THR A 675 25.09 13.53 18.58
N GLU A 676 25.58 12.40 19.11
CA GLU A 676 25.45 11.09 18.46
C GLU A 676 23.99 10.61 18.42
N THR A 677 23.27 10.71 19.54
CA THR A 677 21.82 10.47 19.63
C THR A 677 21.06 11.37 18.64
N LYS A 678 21.41 12.67 18.58
CA LYS A 678 20.82 13.61 17.61
C LYS A 678 21.05 13.22 16.15
N ALA A 679 22.21 12.64 15.83
CA ALA A 679 22.50 12.13 14.50
C ALA A 679 21.68 10.86 14.16
N LEU A 680 21.50 9.95 15.11
CA LEU A 680 20.71 8.73 14.94
C LEU A 680 19.23 9.03 14.67
N TYR A 681 18.61 9.88 15.49
CA TYR A 681 17.16 10.12 15.49
C TYR A 681 16.76 11.35 14.68
N LYS A 682 17.50 11.69 13.61
CA LYS A 682 17.08 12.70 12.64
C LYS A 682 15.73 12.34 12.03
N THR A 683 14.81 13.29 11.99
CA THR A 683 13.54 13.12 11.26
C THR A 683 13.77 13.22 9.74
N VAL A 684 12.83 12.71 8.94
CA VAL A 684 12.87 12.82 7.47
C VAL A 684 12.98 14.26 6.96
N TRP A 685 12.53 15.24 7.76
CA TRP A 685 12.60 16.68 7.48
C TRP A 685 13.98 17.29 7.74
N GLU A 686 14.81 16.61 8.54
CA GLU A 686 16.19 16.98 8.86
C GLU A 686 17.21 16.28 7.95
N ILE A 687 16.80 15.18 7.29
CA ILE A 687 17.64 14.42 6.36
C ILE A 687 17.56 15.05 4.96
N SER A 688 18.74 15.27 4.36
CA SER A 688 18.86 15.76 2.98
C SER A 688 18.18 14.82 2.00
N GLN A 689 17.15 15.32 1.28
CA GLN A 689 16.44 14.53 0.27
C GLN A 689 17.35 14.11 -0.90
N ARG A 690 18.46 14.83 -1.15
CA ARG A 690 19.49 14.38 -2.11
C ARG A 690 20.17 13.09 -1.64
N THR A 691 20.33 12.88 -0.33
CA THR A 691 20.83 11.62 0.24
C THR A 691 19.82 10.50 0.05
N ILE A 692 18.53 10.76 0.27
CA ILE A 692 17.44 9.78 0.03
C ILE A 692 17.42 9.34 -1.44
N ILE A 693 17.48 10.30 -2.37
CA ILE A 693 17.54 10.05 -3.82
C ILE A 693 18.80 9.27 -4.22
N GLN A 694 19.97 9.59 -3.64
CA GLN A 694 21.19 8.81 -3.89
C GLN A 694 21.04 7.37 -3.37
N MET A 695 20.51 7.17 -2.17
CA MET A 695 20.27 5.84 -1.60
C MET A 695 19.23 5.03 -2.39
N ALA A 696 18.26 5.71 -3.01
CA ALA A 696 17.28 5.11 -3.92
C ALA A 696 17.91 4.68 -5.25
N ALA A 697 18.81 5.47 -5.83
CA ALA A 697 19.55 5.12 -7.04
C ALA A 697 20.56 3.99 -6.76
N ASP A 698 21.27 4.07 -5.64
CA ASP A 698 22.24 3.09 -5.13
C ASP A 698 21.64 1.67 -5.01
N ARG A 699 20.36 1.56 -4.58
CA ARG A 699 19.63 0.28 -4.56
C ARG A 699 18.86 -0.01 -5.86
N GLY A 700 18.61 1.00 -6.69
CA GLY A 700 17.91 0.85 -7.97
C GLY A 700 18.61 -0.10 -8.95
N ALA A 701 19.94 -0.21 -8.86
CA ALA A 701 20.74 -1.20 -9.57
C ALA A 701 20.41 -2.66 -9.20
N PHE A 702 19.73 -2.91 -8.08
CA PHE A 702 19.31 -4.23 -7.60
C PHE A 702 17.78 -4.36 -7.49
N ILE A 703 17.03 -3.49 -8.18
CA ILE A 703 15.56 -3.46 -8.20
C ILE A 703 15.14 -3.49 -9.67
N ASP A 704 14.72 -4.66 -10.16
CA ASP A 704 14.33 -4.87 -11.56
C ASP A 704 12.99 -4.22 -11.92
N GLN A 705 12.10 -4.02 -10.94
CA GLN A 705 10.92 -3.16 -11.02
C GLN A 705 11.31 -1.71 -10.68
N SER A 706 10.63 -1.03 -9.74
CA SER A 706 10.92 0.30 -9.20
C SER A 706 10.65 0.34 -7.69
N GLN A 707 10.56 1.53 -7.08
CA GLN A 707 10.37 1.72 -5.63
C GLN A 707 9.47 2.93 -5.33
N SER A 708 8.57 2.83 -4.33
CA SER A 708 7.58 3.86 -3.98
C SER A 708 8.16 5.06 -3.22
N MET A 709 9.09 5.81 -3.82
CA MET A 709 9.87 6.83 -3.13
C MET A 709 9.07 8.11 -2.83
N ASN A 710 8.56 8.24 -1.60
CA ASN A 710 8.05 9.52 -1.10
C ASN A 710 9.17 10.53 -0.88
N ILE A 711 8.85 11.80 -1.07
CA ILE A 711 9.73 12.95 -0.89
C ILE A 711 9.19 13.83 0.22
N HIS A 712 10.07 14.39 1.06
CA HIS A 712 9.71 15.23 2.19
C HIS A 712 10.43 16.58 2.15
N LEU A 713 9.70 17.68 1.92
CA LEU A 713 10.24 19.04 1.91
C LEU A 713 9.51 19.93 2.92
N LYS A 714 10.22 20.36 3.98
CA LYS A 714 9.66 21.25 5.01
C LYS A 714 9.13 22.55 4.39
N ASP A 715 10.00 23.33 3.77
CA ASP A 715 9.64 24.56 3.04
C ASP A 715 9.79 24.28 1.53
N PRO A 716 8.73 23.86 0.82
CA PRO A 716 8.77 23.63 -0.61
C PRO A 716 9.00 24.94 -1.37
N THR A 717 9.87 24.91 -2.38
CA THR A 717 10.02 26.01 -3.35
C THR A 717 10.21 25.43 -4.75
N MET A 718 9.81 26.18 -5.78
CA MET A 718 9.95 25.78 -7.19
C MET A 718 11.38 25.33 -7.52
N GLY A 719 12.40 26.05 -7.01
CA GLY A 719 13.81 25.70 -7.19
C GLY A 719 14.25 24.42 -6.44
N LYS A 720 13.78 24.20 -5.20
CA LYS A 720 14.08 22.97 -4.44
C LYS A 720 13.48 21.74 -5.14
N ILE A 721 12.20 21.81 -5.50
CA ILE A 721 11.48 20.71 -6.18
C ILE A 721 12.09 20.44 -7.56
N THR A 722 12.43 21.49 -8.32
CA THR A 722 13.12 21.35 -9.62
C THR A 722 14.46 20.63 -9.46
N SER A 723 15.35 21.13 -8.59
CA SER A 723 16.69 20.55 -8.38
C SER A 723 16.64 19.07 -7.94
N MET A 724 15.61 18.73 -7.16
CA MET A 724 15.36 17.38 -6.65
C MET A 724 14.88 16.42 -7.75
N HIS A 725 13.86 16.79 -8.54
CA HIS A 725 13.42 15.96 -9.67
C HIS A 725 14.54 15.77 -10.70
N PHE A 726 15.27 16.84 -11.03
CA PHE A 726 16.42 16.75 -11.94
C PHE A 726 17.57 15.90 -11.38
N ALA A 727 17.77 15.85 -10.05
CA ALA A 727 18.71 14.93 -9.44
C ALA A 727 18.26 13.47 -9.56
N GLY A 728 16.97 13.17 -9.30
CA GLY A 728 16.42 11.82 -9.47
C GLY A 728 16.48 11.32 -10.91
N TRP A 729 16.10 12.17 -11.87
CA TRP A 729 16.22 11.90 -13.30
C TRP A 729 17.68 11.63 -13.73
N LYS A 730 18.62 12.50 -13.35
CA LYS A 730 20.04 12.35 -13.75
C LYS A 730 20.78 11.20 -13.07
N LEU A 731 20.28 10.73 -11.92
CA LEU A 731 20.71 9.48 -11.29
C LEU A 731 20.00 8.25 -11.88
N GLY A 732 19.17 8.43 -12.91
CA GLY A 732 18.52 7.35 -13.64
C GLY A 732 17.42 6.63 -12.86
N LEU A 733 16.79 7.26 -11.86
CA LEU A 733 15.64 6.67 -11.19
C LEU A 733 14.53 6.32 -12.19
N LYS A 734 13.78 5.26 -11.89
CA LYS A 734 12.54 4.91 -12.60
C LYS A 734 11.37 5.73 -12.07
N THR A 735 11.15 5.66 -10.75
CA THR A 735 10.24 6.53 -10.01
C THR A 735 11.04 7.65 -9.38
N GLY A 736 10.86 8.88 -9.88
CA GLY A 736 11.47 10.09 -9.32
C GLY A 736 10.74 10.64 -8.09
N MET A 737 9.43 10.37 -7.98
CA MET A 737 8.63 10.71 -6.80
C MET A 737 7.32 9.93 -6.78
N TYR A 738 6.97 9.36 -5.63
CA TYR A 738 5.60 8.95 -5.30
C TYR A 738 4.82 10.19 -4.83
N TYR A 739 4.56 10.39 -3.53
CA TYR A 739 4.02 11.67 -3.02
C TYR A 739 5.12 12.70 -2.73
N LEU A 740 4.80 13.97 -2.99
CA LEU A 740 5.41 15.09 -2.27
C LEU A 740 4.70 15.26 -0.92
N ARG A 741 5.47 15.23 0.16
CA ARG A 741 5.04 15.57 1.53
C ARG A 741 5.65 16.92 1.91
N THR A 742 4.81 17.80 2.44
CA THR A 742 5.18 19.15 2.87
C THR A 742 4.77 19.39 4.33
N MET A 743 5.40 20.36 4.99
CA MET A 743 4.91 20.90 6.25
C MET A 743 4.12 22.19 5.99
N ALA A 744 3.16 22.51 6.86
CA ALA A 744 2.49 23.80 6.82
C ALA A 744 3.48 24.92 7.19
N ALA A 745 3.40 26.06 6.50
CA ALA A 745 4.32 27.19 6.70
C ALA A 745 4.20 27.83 8.11
N SER A 746 3.07 27.64 8.78
CA SER A 746 2.87 27.89 10.20
C SER A 746 2.54 26.59 10.92
N ALA A 747 3.23 26.33 12.05
CA ALA A 747 2.80 25.29 12.98
C ALA A 747 1.48 25.71 13.64
N PRO A 748 0.47 24.83 13.76
CA PRO A 748 -0.71 25.11 14.59
C PRO A 748 -0.31 25.38 16.04
N ILE A 749 -1.06 26.24 16.73
CA ILE A 749 -0.88 26.47 18.17
C ILE A 749 -1.06 25.13 18.90
N GLN A 750 0.00 24.67 19.57
CA GLN A 750 0.02 23.35 20.20
C GLN A 750 -0.64 23.41 21.59
N PHE A 751 -1.98 23.40 21.62
CA PHE A 751 -2.78 23.42 22.85
C PHE A 751 -2.51 22.26 23.83
N THR A 752 -1.76 21.23 23.41
CA THR A 752 -1.36 20.08 24.22
C THR A 752 -0.01 20.25 24.93
N VAL A 753 0.70 21.37 24.73
CA VAL A 753 2.01 21.64 25.35
C VAL A 753 1.89 22.71 26.43
N ASP A 754 2.23 22.31 27.65
CA ASP A 754 2.41 23.20 28.79
C ASP A 754 3.58 24.18 28.52
N GLN A 755 3.24 25.45 28.33
CA GLN A 755 4.19 26.52 28.05
C GLN A 755 5.01 26.92 29.28
N GLU A 756 4.48 26.74 30.50
CA GLU A 756 5.22 27.05 31.73
C GLU A 756 6.29 25.99 31.98
N ALA A 757 5.98 24.71 31.73
CA ALA A 757 6.96 23.63 31.78
C ALA A 757 8.15 23.83 30.80
N LEU A 758 7.92 24.42 29.61
CA LEU A 758 9.00 24.74 28.67
C LEU A 758 9.98 25.82 29.19
N LEU A 759 9.53 26.73 30.05
CA LEU A 759 10.39 27.73 30.69
C LEU A 759 11.28 27.12 31.78
N VAL A 760 10.89 25.97 32.35
CA VAL A 760 11.71 25.25 33.34
C VAL A 760 12.86 24.54 32.62
N ALA A 761 14.05 25.14 32.71
CA ALA A 761 15.29 24.57 32.20
C ALA A 761 15.51 23.15 32.75
N ASP A 762 15.63 22.18 31.85
CA ASP A 762 15.89 20.79 32.21
C ASP A 762 17.31 20.66 32.79
N LYS A 763 17.40 20.04 33.97
CA LYS A 763 18.65 19.82 34.72
C LYS A 763 19.15 18.39 34.60
N ASN A 764 18.43 17.51 33.90
CA ASN A 764 18.84 16.14 33.68
C ASN A 764 20.07 16.11 32.76
N VAL A 765 21.22 15.75 33.34
CA VAL A 765 22.46 15.48 32.60
C VAL A 765 22.41 14.04 32.12
N ALA A 766 22.70 13.81 30.84
CA ALA A 766 22.78 12.47 30.27
C ALA A 766 23.78 11.62 31.05
N ARG A 767 23.33 10.49 31.58
CA ARG A 767 24.24 9.46 32.10
C ARG A 767 25.01 8.88 30.92
N GLU A 768 26.30 8.60 31.10
CA GLU A 768 27.00 7.73 30.15
C GLU A 768 26.30 6.38 30.14
N ILE A 769 25.60 6.06 29.04
CA ILE A 769 25.21 4.68 28.76
C ILE A 769 26.52 3.89 28.78
N PRO A 770 26.64 2.80 29.55
CA PRO A 770 27.83 1.96 29.50
C PRO A 770 27.89 1.32 28.11
N VAL A 771 28.61 1.99 27.19
CA VAL A 771 28.87 1.49 25.85
C VAL A 771 29.58 0.16 26.03
N ARG A 772 28.83 -0.94 25.83
CA ARG A 772 29.42 -2.26 25.63
C ARG A 772 30.50 -2.06 24.58
N LYS A 773 31.77 -2.23 24.94
CA LYS A 773 32.92 -1.96 24.08
C LYS A 773 32.91 -2.94 22.90
N ARG A 774 32.05 -2.66 21.92
CA ARG A 774 32.08 -3.24 20.58
C ARG A 774 33.47 -2.92 20.07
N GLN A 775 34.24 -3.97 19.77
CA GLN A 775 35.55 -3.79 19.17
C GLN A 775 35.32 -3.10 17.83
N THR A 776 35.97 -1.95 17.62
CA THR A 776 36.08 -1.32 16.31
C THR A 776 37.08 -2.09 15.45
N GLY A 777 36.85 -3.39 15.27
CA GLY A 777 37.31 -4.08 14.09
C GLY A 777 36.56 -3.50 12.89
N GLY A 778 37.26 -3.28 11.78
CA GLY A 778 36.59 -2.93 10.53
C GLY A 778 35.59 -4.02 10.13
N PHE A 779 34.60 -3.67 9.30
CA PHE A 779 33.61 -4.62 8.80
C PHE A 779 34.30 -5.83 8.14
N ILE A 780 34.36 -6.97 8.84
CA ILE A 780 34.86 -8.22 8.26
C ILE A 780 33.72 -8.86 7.47
N THR A 781 33.74 -8.63 6.15
CA THR A 781 32.96 -9.41 5.19
C THR A 781 33.39 -10.87 5.26
N GLN A 782 32.53 -11.75 5.79
CA GLN A 782 32.78 -13.20 5.76
C GLN A 782 32.40 -13.79 4.41
N SER A 783 33.27 -13.60 3.41
CA SER A 783 33.21 -14.28 2.11
C SER A 783 33.06 -15.80 2.32
N PRO A 784 32.04 -16.46 1.72
CA PRO A 784 31.86 -17.90 1.89
C PRO A 784 32.94 -18.71 1.16
N GLY A 785 33.86 -19.33 1.91
CA GLY A 785 34.74 -20.36 1.36
C GLY A 785 34.00 -21.71 1.20
N PRO A 786 34.24 -22.49 0.14
CA PRO A 786 33.56 -23.76 -0.07
C PRO A 786 33.99 -24.81 0.96
N GLN A 787 33.04 -25.41 1.68
CA GLN A 787 33.25 -26.59 2.50
C GLN A 787 32.34 -27.74 2.05
N SER A 788 32.96 -28.90 1.80
CA SER A 788 32.28 -30.11 1.34
C SER A 788 31.47 -30.75 2.47
N ILE A 789 30.17 -30.92 2.26
CA ILE A 789 29.30 -31.63 3.20
C ILE A 789 29.65 -33.12 3.19
N SER A 790 29.81 -33.72 4.37
CA SER A 790 29.87 -35.17 4.59
C SER A 790 28.92 -35.53 5.74
N PRO A 791 28.03 -36.52 5.59
CA PRO A 791 26.98 -36.78 6.57
C PRO A 791 27.54 -37.55 7.79
N SER A 792 27.44 -36.95 8.98
CA SER A 792 27.75 -37.62 10.25
C SER A 792 26.49 -38.21 10.88
N THR A 793 26.48 -39.52 11.12
CA THR A 793 25.37 -40.25 11.74
C THR A 793 25.26 -39.99 13.24
N LEU A 794 24.01 -39.97 13.74
CA LEU A 794 23.73 -40.05 15.17
C LEU A 794 24.23 -41.38 15.74
N ASN A 795 24.90 -41.32 16.90
CA ASN A 795 25.18 -42.51 17.70
C ASN A 795 25.11 -42.18 19.19
N LEU A 796 24.28 -42.93 19.91
CA LEU A 796 24.20 -42.93 21.37
C LEU A 796 25.02 -44.11 21.89
N ASN A 797 25.87 -43.91 22.91
CA ASN A 797 26.05 -44.86 24.01
C ASN A 797 26.90 -44.31 25.16
N ASN A 798 26.98 -45.07 26.25
CA ASN A 798 27.18 -44.60 27.61
C ASN A 798 28.55 -44.95 28.23
N GLU A 799 28.90 -44.27 29.33
CA GLU A 799 29.77 -44.73 30.44
C GLU A 799 31.30 -44.98 30.21
N SER A 800 32.17 -45.01 31.24
CA SER A 800 32.20 -44.32 32.56
C SER A 800 33.56 -44.49 33.29
N ARG A 801 33.72 -43.83 34.45
CA ARG A 801 34.81 -43.92 35.48
C ARG A 801 36.09 -43.13 35.17
N GLY A 802 36.72 -42.47 36.15
CA GLY A 802 36.40 -42.26 37.57
C GLY A 802 37.27 -41.14 38.19
N ASN A 803 37.30 -40.89 39.51
CA ASN A 803 36.68 -41.62 40.63
C ASN A 803 36.77 -40.80 41.97
N VAL A 804 36.01 -41.20 43.01
CA VAL A 804 36.28 -40.96 44.48
C VAL A 804 36.26 -39.50 45.04
N THR A 805 35.77 -39.16 46.26
CA THR A 805 34.55 -39.52 47.04
C THR A 805 34.29 -38.48 48.17
N ARG A 806 33.01 -38.17 48.46
CA ARG A 806 32.37 -37.95 49.80
C ARG A 806 32.88 -36.90 50.83
N GLY A 807 31.92 -36.28 51.53
CA GLY A 807 32.08 -35.79 52.92
C GLY A 807 30.93 -34.88 53.38
N LEU A 808 30.32 -35.13 54.56
CA LEU A 808 29.29 -34.26 55.15
C LEU A 808 29.47 -34.11 56.67
N GLU A 809 29.16 -32.90 57.16
CA GLU A 809 28.57 -32.56 58.47
C GLU A 809 29.41 -32.34 59.78
N THR A 810 28.86 -31.43 60.59
CA THR A 810 29.04 -31.13 62.05
C THR A 810 30.12 -30.17 62.60
N GLY A 811 29.65 -28.96 62.97
CA GLY A 811 29.96 -28.26 64.25
C GLY A 811 31.14 -27.26 64.34
N MET A 812 31.19 -26.29 65.28
CA MET A 812 30.13 -25.60 66.08
C MET A 812 30.72 -24.38 66.85
N ILE A 813 29.88 -23.59 67.57
CA ILE A 813 30.18 -22.47 68.53
C ILE A 813 30.91 -21.23 67.92
N VAL A 814 30.79 -19.96 68.37
CA VAL A 814 30.55 -19.32 69.70
C VAL A 814 29.45 -18.22 69.69
N ASN A 815 28.97 -17.86 70.90
CA ASN A 815 27.76 -17.10 71.28
C ASN A 815 27.68 -15.57 70.99
N PRO A 816 26.47 -14.97 71.15
CA PRO A 816 26.19 -13.52 70.97
C PRO A 816 26.08 -12.70 72.28
N LEU A 817 25.54 -11.47 72.16
CA LEU A 817 25.06 -10.49 73.18
C LEU A 817 26.03 -9.36 73.64
N LYS A 818 25.57 -8.13 73.43
CA LYS A 818 25.58 -7.06 74.45
C LYS A 818 24.39 -6.10 74.22
N LEU A 819 23.69 -5.73 75.29
CA LEU A 819 22.49 -4.89 75.29
C LEU A 819 22.33 -4.27 76.68
N LYS A 820 22.21 -2.93 76.76
CA LYS A 820 21.66 -2.09 77.85
C LYS A 820 22.14 -0.63 77.65
N ALA A 821 21.52 0.41 78.18
CA ALA A 821 20.11 0.72 78.51
C ALA A 821 20.09 2.12 79.16
N ASP A 822 18.99 2.86 79.06
CA ASP A 822 18.49 3.69 80.17
C ASP A 822 17.03 4.14 79.92
N GLN A 823 16.30 4.44 81.00
CA GLN A 823 14.89 4.87 81.01
C GLN A 823 14.55 5.49 82.38
N PRO A 824 13.56 6.41 82.48
CA PRO A 824 12.24 5.92 82.91
C PRO A 824 10.99 6.64 82.32
N LYS A 825 9.91 5.84 82.25
CA LYS A 825 8.46 6.11 82.37
C LYS A 825 7.96 7.50 82.83
N GLU A 826 6.80 7.90 82.30
CA GLU A 826 5.47 7.92 82.97
C GLU A 826 4.38 8.21 81.91
N GLU A 827 3.47 7.27 81.62
CA GLU A 827 2.11 7.06 82.17
C GLU A 827 0.97 7.54 81.23
N SER A 828 -0.25 7.05 81.44
CA SER A 828 -1.43 7.33 80.61
C SER A 828 -2.71 7.29 81.45
N PRO A 829 -3.72 8.09 81.11
CA PRO A 829 -5.08 7.57 81.10
C PRO A 829 -5.88 7.95 79.84
N LYS A 830 -7.19 7.63 79.83
CA LYS A 830 -8.08 7.63 78.66
C LYS A 830 -9.33 8.49 78.89
N LEU A 831 -10.04 8.73 77.77
CA LEU A 831 -11.51 8.68 77.60
C LEU A 831 -12.41 9.87 78.03
N PHE A 832 -13.59 9.86 77.37
CA PHE A 832 -14.83 10.64 77.56
C PHE A 832 -14.83 12.12 77.12
N ALA A 833 -15.93 12.69 76.59
CA ALA A 833 -17.15 12.13 75.96
C ALA A 833 -18.06 13.23 75.31
N THR A 834 -19.19 12.75 74.77
CA THR A 834 -20.51 13.40 74.52
C THR A 834 -20.77 14.08 73.18
N ASP A 835 -21.58 13.39 72.36
CA ASP A 835 -22.53 13.99 71.43
C ASP A 835 -23.70 14.67 72.17
N SER A 836 -24.49 15.49 71.46
CA SER A 836 -25.81 15.96 71.91
C SER A 836 -26.74 16.20 70.70
N ASP A 837 -27.94 15.61 70.71
CA ASP A 837 -28.90 15.65 69.59
C ASP A 837 -29.56 17.03 69.36
N ALA A 838 -29.87 17.34 68.09
CA ALA A 838 -31.21 17.75 67.63
C ALA A 838 -31.25 18.10 66.12
N LEU A 839 -32.35 17.72 65.45
CA LEU A 839 -32.73 18.11 64.07
C LEU A 839 -33.82 19.21 64.13
N PRO A 840 -33.96 20.10 63.12
CA PRO A 840 -34.94 19.80 62.06
C PRO A 840 -34.74 20.43 60.63
N SER A 841 -35.28 19.70 59.64
CA SER A 841 -36.06 20.14 58.44
C SER A 841 -35.64 21.26 57.46
N LEU A 842 -35.55 20.87 56.18
CA LEU A 842 -36.30 21.35 54.99
C LEU A 842 -36.30 22.83 54.52
N ASP A 843 -35.90 22.98 53.23
CA ASP A 843 -36.56 23.69 52.10
C ASP A 843 -36.78 25.22 52.01
N GLU A 844 -37.08 25.61 50.76
CA GLU A 844 -37.59 26.89 50.21
C GLU A 844 -36.61 28.03 49.83
N LEU A 845 -37.15 29.00 49.07
CA LEU A 845 -36.47 29.83 48.07
C LEU A 845 -36.89 31.33 48.15
N SER A 846 -36.08 32.18 47.53
CA SER A 846 -36.42 33.46 46.86
C SER A 846 -36.73 34.76 47.64
N GLU A 847 -35.91 35.77 47.33
CA GLU A 847 -36.18 37.23 47.19
C GLU A 847 -36.71 38.07 48.39
N PRO A 848 -36.56 39.42 48.33
CA PRO A 848 -37.60 40.25 47.70
C PRO A 848 -37.10 41.45 46.84
N ILE A 849 -37.90 41.84 45.84
CA ILE A 849 -37.76 43.06 45.01
C ILE A 849 -38.66 44.18 45.53
N ARG A 850 -38.22 45.47 45.53
CA ARG A 850 -38.99 46.77 45.31
C ARG A 850 -38.31 48.01 45.95
N ARG A 851 -38.40 49.28 45.46
CA ARG A 851 -38.89 49.90 44.18
C ARG A 851 -38.59 51.44 44.10
N VAL A 852 -38.67 52.04 42.89
CA VAL A 852 -38.83 53.49 42.51
C VAL A 852 -37.73 54.52 42.93
N SER A 853 -37.50 55.70 42.28
CA SER A 853 -38.20 56.44 41.19
C SER A 853 -37.38 57.55 40.45
N ILE A 854 -37.79 57.84 39.18
CA ILE A 854 -37.95 59.18 38.52
C ILE A 854 -36.82 59.90 37.70
N GLN A 855 -37.26 60.44 36.53
CA GLN A 855 -36.74 61.54 35.66
C GLN A 855 -35.60 61.34 34.63
N SER A 856 -35.48 62.33 33.71
CA SER A 856 -35.12 62.16 32.29
C SER A 856 -34.73 63.46 31.54
N GLU A 857 -34.34 63.29 30.26
CA GLU A 857 -34.52 64.21 29.08
C GLU A 857 -33.31 65.00 28.48
N ASN A 858 -33.42 65.22 27.15
CA ASN A 858 -32.71 66.15 26.24
C ASN A 858 -31.23 65.86 25.82
N ASP A 859 -30.84 65.96 24.53
CA ASP A 859 -31.62 66.22 23.29
C ASP A 859 -30.94 65.63 22.00
N ARG A 860 -31.57 65.84 20.84
CA ARG A 860 -31.36 65.21 19.50
C ARG A 860 -30.29 65.89 18.62
N VAL A 861 -29.85 65.22 17.54
CA VAL A 861 -30.01 65.65 16.11
C VAL A 861 -29.14 64.84 15.08
N LYS A 862 -29.82 64.11 14.18
CA LYS A 862 -29.56 63.84 12.73
C LYS A 862 -28.26 63.15 12.17
N ILE A 863 -28.52 62.16 11.30
CA ILE A 863 -28.15 62.07 9.84
C ILE A 863 -27.24 60.90 9.30
N LYS A 864 -27.88 60.07 8.47
CA LYS A 864 -27.46 59.33 7.24
C LYS A 864 -26.47 58.14 7.22
N ASP A 865 -27.02 57.01 6.76
CA ASP A 865 -26.75 56.30 5.50
C ASP A 865 -25.30 56.03 5.02
N ARG A 866 -24.89 54.75 5.07
CA ARG A 866 -24.38 53.90 3.94
C ARG A 866 -24.00 52.53 4.49
N GLU A 867 -24.58 51.42 4.04
CA GLU A 867 -24.48 50.77 2.72
C GLU A 867 -23.10 50.15 2.39
N ASN A 868 -23.12 48.81 2.41
CA ASN A 868 -22.34 47.78 1.71
C ASN A 868 -21.08 48.10 0.88
N ASP A 869 -20.17 47.12 0.99
CA ASP A 869 -19.26 46.56 -0.03
C ASP A 869 -18.18 47.46 -0.66
N ILE A 870 -16.92 47.13 -0.34
CA ILE A 870 -15.73 47.54 -1.11
C ILE A 870 -14.71 46.39 -1.19
N TYR A 871 -15.13 45.19 -1.62
CA TYR A 871 -14.17 44.18 -2.11
C TYR A 871 -13.70 44.51 -3.55
N SER A 872 -13.11 45.69 -3.75
CA SER A 872 -12.51 46.08 -5.03
C SER A 872 -11.34 47.05 -4.90
N ASN A 873 -10.45 46.98 -5.90
CA ASN A 873 -9.27 47.83 -6.17
C ASN A 873 -8.05 47.64 -5.26
N ALA A 874 -6.96 47.20 -5.90
CA ALA A 874 -5.69 46.89 -5.28
C ALA A 874 -4.70 48.08 -5.28
N ALA A 875 -3.65 47.91 -4.48
CA ALA A 875 -2.34 48.56 -4.49
C ALA A 875 -2.04 49.64 -5.57
N LEU A 876 -1.74 50.85 -5.11
CA LEU A 876 -0.67 51.69 -5.67
C LEU A 876 -0.29 52.85 -4.72
N GLN A 877 1.02 53.04 -4.48
CA GLN A 877 1.66 54.25 -3.89
C GLN A 877 1.26 54.65 -2.45
N CYS A 878 1.95 55.58 -1.77
CA CYS A 878 3.40 55.79 -1.58
C CYS A 878 3.60 56.85 -0.45
N SER A 879 4.80 56.89 0.14
CA SER A 879 5.49 58.09 0.68
C SER A 879 4.84 59.04 1.73
N ILE A 880 5.46 59.04 2.92
CA ILE A 880 5.93 60.22 3.70
C ILE A 880 4.90 61.17 4.36
N GLN A 881 4.88 61.15 5.71
CA GLN A 881 5.09 62.28 6.65
C GLN A 881 5.02 61.72 8.10
N ASN A 882 5.99 61.77 9.03
CA ASN A 882 7.20 62.58 9.34
C ASN A 882 6.96 63.71 10.38
N LYS A 883 8.00 64.00 11.20
CA LYS A 883 8.06 64.79 12.47
C LYS A 883 7.78 63.96 13.73
N ASP A 884 8.61 63.98 14.80
CA ASP A 884 9.92 64.64 15.07
C ASP A 884 10.92 63.57 15.61
N GLU A 885 12.24 63.75 15.81
CA GLU A 885 13.11 64.93 15.97
C GLU A 885 14.43 64.85 15.14
N CYS A 886 15.38 65.76 15.37
CA CYS A 886 16.63 65.88 14.60
C CYS A 886 17.89 66.24 15.43
N THR A 887 19.03 65.60 15.09
CA THR A 887 20.44 66.03 15.29
C THR A 887 21.02 66.46 16.66
N ILE A 888 21.89 65.62 17.24
CA ILE A 888 23.23 65.92 17.85
C ILE A 888 24.06 64.61 17.72
N GLN A 889 25.40 64.45 17.60
CA GLN A 889 26.60 65.14 17.07
C GLN A 889 27.85 64.74 17.90
N GLN A 890 28.84 64.12 17.21
CA GLN A 890 30.32 64.12 17.45
C GLN A 890 31.03 63.31 18.57
N GLY A 891 32.15 62.67 18.16
CA GLY A 891 33.35 62.34 18.96
C GLY A 891 33.55 60.86 19.32
N LYS A 892 34.76 60.25 19.31
CA LYS A 892 36.13 60.65 18.87
C LYS A 892 36.96 59.40 18.44
N LYS A 893 38.05 59.62 17.69
CA LYS A 893 39.20 58.69 17.47
C LYS A 893 40.36 59.03 18.45
N PRO A 894 41.50 58.30 18.56
CA PRO A 894 42.20 57.39 17.62
C PRO A 894 42.20 55.90 18.11
N LEU A 895 43.10 54.92 17.89
CA LEU A 895 44.56 54.79 17.59
C LEU A 895 44.92 53.69 16.54
N TYR A 896 46.21 53.33 16.51
CA TYR A 896 46.96 52.37 15.67
C TYR A 896 46.92 50.92 16.22
N TYR A 897 47.39 49.83 15.57
CA TYR A 897 48.20 49.53 14.34
C TYR A 897 47.67 48.20 13.71
N GLY A 898 47.93 47.79 12.45
CA GLY A 898 48.46 48.47 11.25
C GLY A 898 49.55 47.68 10.48
N ARG A 899 49.43 47.57 9.13
CA ARG A 899 50.32 46.93 8.10
C ARG A 899 50.10 45.41 7.88
N VAL A 900 50.22 44.81 6.67
CA VAL A 900 50.61 45.21 5.28
C VAL A 900 49.98 44.17 4.28
N LYS A 901 49.85 44.25 2.94
CA LYS A 901 50.40 45.04 1.81
C LYS A 901 49.29 45.36 0.75
N TRP A 902 49.65 45.54 -0.54
CA TRP A 902 48.75 45.69 -1.72
C TRP A 902 49.52 45.38 -3.03
N SER A 903 48.81 45.08 -4.13
CA SER A 903 49.24 45.35 -5.53
C SER A 903 48.03 45.44 -6.49
N ARG A 904 48.15 46.24 -7.56
CA ARG A 904 47.11 46.52 -8.57
C ARG A 904 47.61 46.19 -9.98
N SER A 905 46.67 45.99 -10.92
CA SER A 905 46.77 46.55 -12.28
C SER A 905 45.38 46.93 -12.81
N ARG A 906 45.32 47.84 -13.79
CA ARG A 906 44.13 48.23 -14.57
C ARG A 906 44.41 47.88 -16.04
N GLN A 907 43.37 47.67 -16.84
CA GLN A 907 43.39 48.12 -18.25
C GLN A 907 41.99 48.36 -18.83
N GLU A 908 41.92 49.40 -19.64
CA GLU A 908 40.85 49.92 -20.52
C GLU A 908 41.62 50.70 -21.62
N PRO A 909 41.16 50.89 -22.88
CA PRO A 909 39.99 51.75 -23.17
C PRO A 909 39.24 51.53 -24.53
N GLY A 910 38.20 52.34 -24.77
CA GLY A 910 37.67 52.72 -26.11
C GLY A 910 36.44 51.94 -26.61
N GLY A 911 35.45 52.52 -27.32
CA GLY A 911 35.20 53.91 -27.77
C GLY A 911 33.67 54.13 -28.03
N ILE A 912 33.10 55.36 -28.05
CA ILE A 912 33.14 56.36 -29.14
C ILE A 912 32.49 55.78 -30.43
N THR A 913 31.34 56.24 -30.99
CA THR A 913 30.61 57.54 -30.87
C THR A 913 29.16 57.52 -31.43
N ASN A 914 28.33 58.53 -31.07
CA ASN A 914 27.41 59.40 -31.88
C ASN A 914 26.74 58.93 -33.22
N ALA A 915 25.58 59.46 -33.68
CA ALA A 915 24.53 60.32 -33.09
C ALA A 915 23.36 60.65 -34.09
N ARG A 916 22.27 61.26 -33.57
CA ARG A 916 21.27 62.19 -34.21
C ARG A 916 20.27 61.60 -35.24
N PHE A 917 18.97 61.96 -35.29
CA PHE A 917 18.20 63.25 -35.23
C PHE A 917 18.29 64.11 -36.53
N PRO A 918 17.40 65.10 -36.81
CA PRO A 918 16.19 65.60 -36.09
C PRO A 918 14.94 66.00 -36.96
N THR A 919 13.98 66.71 -36.31
CA THR A 919 12.93 67.64 -36.85
C THR A 919 11.58 66.99 -37.23
N ALA A 920 10.38 67.61 -37.10
CA ALA A 920 9.89 68.98 -36.78
C ALA A 920 8.43 68.87 -36.19
N LYS A 921 7.52 69.84 -35.93
CA LYS A 921 7.37 71.31 -35.62
C LYS A 921 5.83 71.58 -35.48
N THR A 922 5.19 72.50 -34.71
CA THR A 922 5.54 73.42 -33.59
C THR A 922 4.26 74.04 -32.95
N THR A 923 4.31 74.48 -31.66
CA THR A 923 3.48 75.53 -30.98
C THR A 923 2.00 75.33 -30.57
N LYS A 924 1.61 76.08 -29.49
CA LYS A 924 0.28 76.59 -29.03
C LYS A 924 -0.68 75.74 -28.17
N GLN A 925 -1.08 76.33 -27.03
CA GLN A 925 -2.39 76.21 -26.35
C GLN A 925 -3.40 77.24 -26.99
N PRO A 926 -4.68 77.43 -26.58
CA PRO A 926 -5.47 76.82 -25.48
C PRO A 926 -6.95 76.47 -25.85
N LYS A 927 -7.82 76.25 -24.82
CA LYS A 927 -9.31 76.36 -24.81
C LYS A 927 -10.13 75.27 -25.55
N VAL A 928 -11.45 75.09 -25.34
CA VAL A 928 -12.36 75.09 -24.16
C VAL A 928 -13.80 74.71 -24.63
N ASN A 929 -14.74 74.42 -23.70
CA ASN A 929 -16.17 74.06 -23.86
C ASN A 929 -16.48 72.58 -24.17
N ILE A 930 -17.45 71.85 -23.57
CA ILE A 930 -18.67 72.11 -22.74
C ILE A 930 -20.02 72.03 -23.52
N THR A 931 -20.94 71.19 -23.00
CA THR A 931 -22.40 71.04 -23.24
C THR A 931 -22.96 70.73 -24.65
N LYS A 932 -23.77 69.66 -24.70
CA LYS A 932 -25.26 69.68 -24.81
C LYS A 932 -25.76 68.26 -24.43
N LEU A 933 -26.59 68.04 -23.39
CA LEU A 933 -27.99 68.44 -23.10
C LEU A 933 -29.00 67.33 -23.44
N SER A 934 -29.75 66.88 -22.42
CA SER A 934 -31.05 66.16 -22.46
C SER A 934 -32.15 66.98 -23.16
N PRO A 935 -33.36 66.45 -23.48
CA PRO A 935 -34.13 65.35 -22.84
C PRO A 935 -34.53 64.23 -23.87
N ASP A 936 -35.45 63.26 -23.68
CA ASP A 936 -36.82 63.25 -23.09
C ASP A 936 -37.28 61.91 -22.43
N VAL A 937 -38.40 62.00 -21.71
CA VAL A 937 -39.09 60.99 -20.86
C VAL A 937 -40.53 60.81 -21.36
N PRO A 938 -41.05 59.56 -21.55
CA PRO A 938 -42.06 58.92 -20.65
C PRO A 938 -41.97 57.36 -20.62
N GLU A 939 -42.75 56.53 -19.90
CA GLU A 939 -43.48 56.50 -18.61
C GLU A 939 -43.68 54.99 -18.22
N ASN A 940 -43.89 54.51 -16.98
CA ASN A 940 -45.07 54.53 -16.05
C ASN A 940 -46.37 53.94 -16.65
N ASN A 941 -47.38 53.36 -15.94
CA ASN A 941 -47.67 53.01 -14.53
C ASN A 941 -48.94 52.08 -14.49
N ILE A 942 -49.38 51.30 -13.48
CA ILE A 942 -48.85 50.77 -12.18
C ILE A 942 -48.97 49.20 -12.26
N TYR A 943 -49.33 48.28 -11.35
CA TYR A 943 -49.71 48.05 -9.92
C TYR A 943 -49.01 46.71 -9.49
N VAL A 944 -48.74 46.25 -8.26
CA VAL A 944 -49.21 46.45 -6.86
C VAL A 944 -50.37 45.52 -6.40
N GLU A 945 -50.05 44.44 -5.65
CA GLU A 945 -50.80 43.98 -4.45
C GLU A 945 -49.90 43.15 -3.48
N TYR A 946 -50.45 42.64 -2.36
CA TYR A 946 -49.73 42.32 -1.09
C TYR A 946 -49.86 40.80 -0.69
N ASP A 947 -49.39 40.24 0.44
CA ASP A 947 -48.93 40.79 1.74
C ASP A 947 -47.92 39.84 2.50
N THR A 948 -47.99 39.81 3.84
CA THR A 948 -47.16 39.12 4.86
C THR A 948 -47.44 37.58 4.96
N LYS A 949 -46.62 36.69 5.56
CA LYS A 949 -46.21 36.63 6.99
C LYS A 949 -45.05 35.66 7.33
N GLU A 950 -44.27 36.09 8.33
CA GLU A 950 -43.75 35.38 9.53
C GLU A 950 -43.08 33.98 9.49
N THR A 951 -41.84 33.95 10.01
CA THR A 951 -41.16 32.86 10.77
C THR A 951 -40.78 31.54 10.06
N GLY A 952 -39.70 30.84 10.44
CA GLY A 952 -38.62 31.19 11.38
C GLY A 952 -37.77 29.98 11.85
N LEU A 953 -36.62 30.28 12.47
CA LEU A 953 -35.69 29.40 13.21
C LEU A 953 -34.79 28.41 12.44
N GLU A 954 -33.58 28.28 12.99
CA GLU A 954 -32.47 27.43 12.56
C GLU A 954 -32.61 25.99 13.07
N VAL A 955 -31.88 25.02 12.48
CA VAL A 955 -31.62 23.72 13.12
C VAL A 955 -30.12 23.52 13.31
N ASN A 956 -29.69 23.62 14.56
CA ASN A 956 -28.30 23.45 14.98
C ASN A 956 -28.05 21.99 15.39
N LEU A 957 -27.29 21.23 14.59
CA LEU A 957 -27.08 19.79 14.83
C LEU A 957 -25.89 19.50 15.76
N LYS A 958 -26.18 19.35 17.05
CA LYS A 958 -25.30 18.69 18.02
C LYS A 958 -26.02 17.53 18.71
N SER A 959 -25.41 16.34 18.62
CA SER A 959 -25.38 15.23 19.61
C SER A 959 -26.61 14.94 20.48
N LYS A 960 -27.05 13.67 20.49
CA LYS A 960 -27.14 12.90 21.75
C LYS A 960 -27.31 11.39 21.55
N ASP A 961 -26.81 10.65 22.54
CA ASP A 961 -27.11 9.25 22.81
C ASP A 961 -28.28 9.11 23.81
N LEU A 962 -28.80 7.87 23.90
CA LEU A 962 -29.62 7.31 25.00
C LEU A 962 -31.00 7.93 25.30
N TRP A 963 -32.03 7.08 25.25
CA TRP A 963 -32.76 6.65 26.46
C TRP A 963 -33.37 5.25 26.26
N GLN A 964 -33.99 4.70 27.31
CA GLN A 964 -34.20 3.26 27.49
C GLN A 964 -35.65 2.90 27.86
N THR A 965 -36.16 1.78 27.34
CA THR A 965 -37.30 0.96 27.82
C THR A 965 -38.42 1.59 28.66
N GLN A 966 -39.67 1.48 28.18
CA GLN A 966 -40.66 0.60 28.83
C GLN A 966 -41.88 0.31 27.94
N LEU A 967 -42.40 -0.92 28.04
CA LEU A 967 -43.72 -1.35 27.55
C LEU A 967 -44.59 -1.68 28.77
N ASN A 968 -45.86 -1.28 28.80
CA ASN A 968 -46.93 -2.02 29.49
C ASN A 968 -48.34 -1.44 29.28
N GLY A 969 -49.30 -2.31 28.96
CA GLY A 969 -50.72 -2.20 29.37
C GLY A 969 -51.70 -1.43 28.46
N GLY A 970 -52.85 -2.04 28.20
CA GLY A 970 -54.06 -1.38 27.66
C GLY A 970 -54.71 -2.06 26.46
N VAL A 971 -55.71 -2.92 26.68
CA VAL A 971 -56.53 -3.59 25.64
C VAL A 971 -58.01 -3.43 25.97
N PHE A 972 -58.83 -3.03 24.99
CA PHE A 972 -60.27 -3.39 24.81
C PHE A 972 -60.61 -3.11 23.32
N ILE A 973 -60.79 -4.15 22.48
CA ILE A 973 -62.06 -4.81 22.08
C ILE A 973 -63.01 -3.91 21.26
N ASP A 974 -63.21 -4.25 19.97
CA ASP A 974 -64.49 -4.84 19.49
C ASP A 974 -64.24 -5.72 18.23
N ALA A 975 -65.29 -6.33 17.64
CA ALA A 975 -65.21 -7.66 17.00
C ALA A 975 -65.38 -7.78 15.46
N ASP A 976 -65.09 -9.02 15.03
CA ASP A 976 -65.40 -9.78 13.77
C ASP A 976 -66.90 -9.65 13.33
N PRO A 977 -67.42 -10.09 12.13
CA PRO A 977 -66.91 -11.28 11.41
C PRO A 977 -67.12 -11.53 9.89
N ARG A 978 -66.21 -12.37 9.34
CA ARG A 978 -66.41 -13.55 8.43
C ARG A 978 -65.47 -13.64 7.21
N GLY A 979 -65.06 -14.87 6.87
CA GLY A 979 -64.82 -15.29 5.47
C GLY A 979 -63.57 -16.17 5.21
N SER A 980 -63.72 -17.49 5.21
CA SER A 980 -62.71 -18.46 4.74
C SER A 980 -63.08 -19.06 3.37
N VAL A 981 -62.14 -19.75 2.67
CA VAL A 981 -62.30 -21.07 1.97
C VAL A 981 -61.21 -21.34 0.89
N GLN A 982 -60.74 -22.61 0.87
CA GLN A 982 -60.04 -23.45 -0.14
C GLN A 982 -59.05 -22.95 -1.23
N ALA A 983 -58.24 -23.91 -1.70
CA ALA A 983 -57.49 -23.96 -2.97
C ALA A 983 -58.03 -25.08 -3.89
N ALA A 984 -57.61 -25.16 -5.18
CA ALA A 984 -57.44 -26.41 -5.97
C ALA A 984 -57.05 -26.21 -7.47
N LEU A 985 -56.56 -27.30 -8.10
CA LEU A 985 -56.26 -27.58 -9.54
C LEU A 985 -55.12 -26.76 -10.23
N MET A 986 -54.25 -27.26 -11.15
CA MET A 986 -54.01 -28.51 -11.94
C MET A 986 -54.35 -28.54 -13.46
N SER A 987 -53.31 -28.31 -14.29
CA SER A 987 -52.88 -29.10 -15.48
C SER A 987 -53.72 -29.19 -16.80
N VAL A 988 -53.06 -29.70 -17.87
CA VAL A 988 -53.52 -29.97 -19.28
C VAL A 988 -53.37 -28.73 -20.20
N LEU A 989 -52.47 -28.66 -21.20
CA LEU A 989 -52.29 -29.39 -22.49
C LEU A 989 -53.41 -29.04 -23.53
N ASN A 990 -53.20 -28.95 -24.85
CA ASN A 990 -52.07 -29.32 -25.74
C ASN A 990 -52.04 -28.49 -27.06
N GLU A 991 -51.07 -28.77 -27.94
CA GLU A 991 -51.05 -28.56 -29.42
C GLU A 991 -50.82 -27.14 -30.01
N SER A 992 -50.12 -26.96 -31.15
CA SER A 992 -49.47 -27.91 -32.09
C SER A 992 -48.24 -27.31 -32.84
N ARG A 993 -47.44 -28.15 -33.52
CA ARG A 993 -46.27 -27.78 -34.37
C ARG A 993 -46.28 -28.55 -35.71
N PRO A 994 -45.75 -27.93 -36.78
CA PRO A 994 -44.74 -28.52 -37.68
C PRO A 994 -43.57 -27.51 -37.93
N HIS A 995 -42.45 -27.77 -38.64
CA HIS A 995 -41.68 -28.98 -39.02
C HIS A 995 -40.25 -28.58 -39.50
N ILE A 996 -39.29 -29.53 -39.47
CA ILE A 996 -38.23 -29.88 -40.46
C ILE A 996 -37.48 -28.70 -41.16
N TRP A 997 -36.14 -28.56 -41.10
CA TRP A 997 -35.09 -29.54 -41.45
C TRP A 997 -33.91 -29.66 -40.46
N THR A 998 -33.22 -30.82 -40.51
CA THR A 998 -31.94 -31.14 -39.85
C THR A 998 -31.11 -32.07 -40.74
N ILE A 999 -29.78 -31.89 -40.83
CA ILE A 999 -28.76 -32.85 -41.30
C ILE A 999 -27.55 -32.78 -40.34
N ILE A 1000 -26.75 -33.85 -40.24
CA ILE A 1000 -25.85 -34.17 -39.10
C ILE A 1000 -24.55 -34.86 -39.54
N GLU A 1001 -23.43 -34.48 -38.92
CA GLU A 1001 -22.24 -35.31 -38.58
C GLU A 1001 -21.78 -34.85 -37.16
N ILE A 1002 -21.35 -35.61 -36.14
CA ILE A 1002 -20.97 -37.02 -35.86
C ILE A 1002 -19.52 -37.44 -36.17
N GLU A 1003 -18.74 -37.65 -35.10
CA GLU A 1003 -17.89 -38.84 -34.87
C GLU A 1003 -17.83 -39.17 -33.36
N GLU A 1004 -17.45 -40.39 -32.96
CA GLU A 1004 -17.99 -41.07 -31.74
C GLU A 1004 -17.00 -42.04 -31.02
N VAL A 1005 -17.52 -42.78 -30.01
CA VAL A 1005 -17.23 -44.17 -29.52
C VAL A 1005 -16.75 -44.20 -28.04
N MET A 1006 -17.52 -44.60 -26.99
CA MET A 1006 -18.29 -45.84 -26.60
C MET A 1006 -17.51 -46.86 -25.74
N GLU A 1007 -18.11 -47.72 -24.88
CA GLU A 1007 -19.54 -47.88 -24.49
C GLU A 1007 -19.83 -47.56 -22.98
N ASP A 1008 -20.26 -48.38 -21.98
CA ASP A 1008 -20.54 -49.83 -21.76
C ASP A 1008 -21.56 -50.03 -20.59
N PHE A 1009 -22.25 -51.18 -20.45
CA PHE A 1009 -23.33 -51.48 -19.46
C PHE A 1009 -23.61 -53.01 -19.31
N PRO A 1010 -24.26 -53.58 -18.24
CA PRO A 1010 -25.74 -53.51 -18.10
C PRO A 1010 -26.46 -53.78 -16.72
N LEU A 1011 -27.66 -53.20 -16.58
CA LEU A 1011 -28.95 -53.72 -16.03
C LEU A 1011 -29.25 -54.05 -14.51
N GLN A 1012 -30.34 -53.41 -14.04
CA GLN A 1012 -31.49 -53.90 -13.21
C GLN A 1012 -31.35 -54.42 -11.76
N PHE A 1013 -32.16 -53.86 -10.83
CA PHE A 1013 -33.44 -54.47 -10.40
C PHE A 1013 -34.40 -53.43 -9.73
N ASN A 1014 -35.49 -53.85 -9.07
CA ASN A 1014 -36.73 -53.07 -8.92
C ASN A 1014 -37.41 -53.14 -7.53
N SER A 1015 -38.17 -52.07 -7.20
CA SER A 1015 -39.39 -52.02 -6.36
C SER A 1015 -39.35 -51.73 -4.82
N LYS A 1016 -40.22 -50.76 -4.46
CA LYS A 1016 -41.19 -50.70 -3.33
C LYS A 1016 -40.84 -50.31 -1.87
N HIS A 1017 -41.67 -49.37 -1.37
CA HIS A 1017 -42.22 -49.18 -0.01
C HIS A 1017 -41.37 -48.62 1.16
N ASN A 1018 -41.50 -47.29 1.34
CA ASN A 1018 -42.04 -46.56 2.52
C ASN A 1018 -42.76 -47.38 3.64
N PRO A 1019 -43.00 -46.84 4.87
CA PRO A 1019 -42.61 -45.51 5.40
C PRO A 1019 -42.14 -45.47 6.90
N ASP A 1020 -41.94 -44.25 7.42
CA ASP A 1020 -42.15 -43.72 8.79
C ASP A 1020 -41.68 -44.45 10.06
N LEU A 1021 -41.04 -43.69 10.98
CA LEU A 1021 -41.72 -43.27 12.23
C LEU A 1021 -40.99 -42.12 12.99
N ASN A 1022 -41.71 -41.55 13.97
CA ASN A 1022 -41.41 -40.27 14.62
C ASN A 1022 -40.46 -40.34 15.85
N THR A 1023 -39.76 -39.21 16.03
CA THR A 1023 -39.45 -38.43 17.25
C THR A 1023 -40.17 -38.76 18.60
N PRO A 1024 -39.70 -38.26 19.78
CA PRO A 1024 -38.32 -37.90 20.19
C PRO A 1024 -37.96 -38.08 21.71
N ASP A 1025 -36.70 -37.76 22.05
CA ASP A 1025 -36.23 -36.98 23.23
C ASP A 1025 -35.94 -37.58 24.65
N GLN A 1026 -34.96 -36.91 25.30
CA GLN A 1026 -34.75 -36.63 26.73
C GLN A 1026 -34.37 -37.71 27.80
N ARG A 1027 -33.12 -37.56 28.30
CA ARG A 1027 -32.66 -37.35 29.72
C ARG A 1027 -31.83 -38.42 30.47
N CYS A 1028 -30.82 -37.88 31.19
CA CYS A 1028 -30.23 -38.35 32.48
C CYS A 1028 -29.33 -39.62 32.46
N ARG A 1029 -28.28 -39.77 33.32
CA ARG A 1029 -27.60 -38.88 34.30
C ARG A 1029 -26.24 -39.48 34.76
N THR A 1030 -25.35 -38.66 35.36
CA THR A 1030 -24.26 -39.00 36.35
C THR A 1030 -23.18 -40.04 35.98
N HIS A 1031 -21.88 -39.68 35.91
CA HIS A 1031 -20.86 -39.72 37.02
C HIS A 1031 -20.60 -41.15 37.57
N PHE A 1032 -19.37 -41.69 37.60
CA PHE A 1032 -18.17 -41.16 38.29
C PHE A 1032 -16.80 -41.68 37.72
N LEU A 1033 -15.70 -41.11 38.24
CA LEU A 1033 -14.27 -41.53 38.12
C LEU A 1033 -13.91 -42.63 39.18
N PRO A 1034 -12.64 -43.10 39.42
CA PRO A 1034 -11.31 -42.84 38.80
C PRO A 1034 -10.35 -44.08 38.60
N LYS A 1035 -9.14 -43.85 38.01
CA LYS A 1035 -7.81 -44.49 38.34
C LYS A 1035 -7.62 -46.02 38.10
N MET A 1036 -6.42 -46.64 38.09
CA MET A 1036 -5.00 -46.34 37.74
C MET A 1036 -4.17 -47.66 37.86
N HIS A 1037 -2.91 -47.69 37.37
CA HIS A 1037 -1.85 -48.75 37.40
C HIS A 1037 -1.60 -49.41 36.01
N ARG A 1038 -0.37 -49.64 35.49
CA ARG A 1038 0.95 -50.12 36.02
C ARG A 1038 0.92 -51.61 36.42
N GLU A 1039 1.92 -52.46 36.12
CA GLU A 1039 3.21 -52.33 35.43
C GLU A 1039 3.75 -53.74 35.05
N ASN A 1040 4.55 -53.86 33.97
CA ASN A 1040 5.61 -54.89 33.78
C ASN A 1040 5.16 -56.40 33.68
N ILE A 1041 5.98 -57.43 33.35
CA ILE A 1041 7.41 -57.59 33.00
C ILE A 1041 7.66 -58.92 32.19
N GLU A 1042 8.65 -58.96 31.28
CA GLU A 1042 9.49 -60.12 30.82
C GLU A 1042 8.85 -61.46 30.28
N GLN A 1043 9.53 -62.38 29.58
CA GLN A 1043 10.88 -62.44 28.95
C GLN A 1043 10.91 -63.32 27.66
N GLU A 1044 12.12 -63.54 27.12
CA GLU A 1044 12.51 -64.18 25.84
C GLU A 1044 12.18 -65.69 25.69
N GLU A 1045 12.27 -66.22 24.45
CA GLU A 1045 13.16 -67.38 24.18
C GLU A 1045 13.47 -67.66 22.68
N GLN A 1046 14.66 -68.25 22.45
CA GLN A 1046 15.12 -69.16 21.38
C GLN A 1046 15.10 -68.80 19.86
N LYS A 1047 16.30 -68.85 19.26
CA LYS A 1047 16.63 -69.43 17.92
C LYS A 1047 17.39 -70.75 18.17
N PRO A 1048 17.41 -71.78 17.27
CA PRO A 1048 18.44 -71.80 16.20
C PRO A 1048 18.20 -72.66 14.92
N ASP A 1049 18.74 -72.18 13.79
CA ASP A 1049 19.48 -72.92 12.72
C ASP A 1049 18.82 -74.09 11.92
N ILE A 1050 19.61 -74.65 10.99
CA ILE A 1050 19.46 -75.84 10.12
C ILE A 1050 18.87 -75.61 8.71
N ARG A 1051 19.80 -75.25 7.81
CA ARG A 1051 20.03 -75.75 6.44
C ARG A 1051 19.04 -76.77 5.85
N GLN A 1052 18.55 -76.50 4.64
CA GLN A 1052 18.32 -77.42 3.50
C GLN A 1052 18.15 -76.55 2.23
N VAL A 1053 18.26 -77.00 0.96
CA VAL A 1053 19.07 -77.99 0.22
C VAL A 1053 18.60 -77.89 -1.25
N GLN A 1054 19.38 -78.35 -2.25
CA GLN A 1054 19.12 -78.25 -3.72
C GLN A 1054 19.30 -76.85 -4.36
N ASP A 1055 19.74 -76.70 -5.62
CA ASP A 1055 20.53 -77.65 -6.42
C ASP A 1055 21.49 -76.98 -7.44
N THR A 1056 22.54 -77.74 -7.76
CA THR A 1056 23.59 -77.59 -8.79
C THR A 1056 23.06 -77.44 -10.24
N TRP A 1057 23.60 -76.60 -11.14
CA TRP A 1057 24.95 -76.50 -11.78
C TRP A 1057 25.19 -77.33 -13.06
N LYS A 1058 25.62 -76.63 -14.14
CA LYS A 1058 26.42 -77.07 -15.32
C LYS A 1058 25.76 -77.91 -16.45
N THR A 1059 26.49 -77.95 -17.59
CA THR A 1059 26.42 -78.87 -18.76
C THR A 1059 25.16 -78.79 -19.65
N THR A 1060 25.23 -78.17 -20.85
CA THR A 1060 25.52 -78.74 -22.22
C THR A 1060 24.36 -79.56 -22.84
N GLN A 1061 24.12 -79.63 -24.17
CA GLN A 1061 25.05 -79.48 -25.32
C GLN A 1061 24.32 -79.02 -26.63
N TYR A 1062 25.07 -79.03 -27.75
CA TYR A 1062 24.73 -78.82 -29.19
C TYR A 1062 23.35 -79.36 -29.65
N GLN A 1063 22.70 -78.90 -30.74
CA GLN A 1063 23.04 -78.03 -31.90
C GLN A 1063 21.71 -77.46 -32.51
N ALA A 1064 21.56 -76.66 -33.59
CA ALA A 1064 22.38 -76.01 -34.64
C ALA A 1064 21.63 -74.72 -35.13
N SER A 1065 21.85 -74.05 -36.28
CA SER A 1065 22.78 -74.17 -37.43
C SER A 1065 23.07 -72.80 -38.10
N HIS A 1066 24.35 -72.42 -38.23
CA HIS A 1066 24.94 -71.42 -39.16
C HIS A 1066 24.54 -69.91 -38.97
N ASN A 1067 25.36 -68.87 -39.17
CA ASN A 1067 26.81 -68.58 -39.39
C ASN A 1067 26.98 -67.03 -39.24
N ASN A 1068 28.12 -66.33 -39.08
CA ASN A 1068 29.57 -66.61 -38.94
C ASN A 1068 30.28 -65.44 -38.16
N PRO A 1069 31.59 -65.49 -37.81
CA PRO A 1069 32.16 -64.70 -36.70
C PRO A 1069 33.46 -63.87 -36.98
N SER A 1070 34.14 -63.44 -35.88
CA SER A 1070 35.56 -62.99 -35.72
C SER A 1070 35.88 -61.47 -35.87
N GLN A 1071 36.90 -60.81 -35.26
CA GLN A 1071 37.87 -61.02 -34.12
C GLN A 1071 38.63 -59.64 -33.89
N THR A 1072 39.56 -59.32 -32.95
CA THR A 1072 40.34 -59.99 -31.85
C THR A 1072 40.94 -58.96 -30.84
N ALA A 1073 41.22 -59.40 -29.58
CA ALA A 1073 42.40 -59.08 -28.72
C ALA A 1073 42.63 -57.69 -28.03
N SER A 1074 43.67 -57.64 -27.17
CA SER A 1074 44.10 -56.64 -26.15
C SER A 1074 45.67 -56.61 -26.06
N PRO A 1075 46.45 -56.15 -25.04
CA PRO A 1075 46.25 -55.29 -23.82
C PRO A 1075 47.41 -54.24 -23.52
N TYR A 1076 47.47 -53.67 -22.29
CA TYR A 1076 48.64 -53.15 -21.49
C TYR A 1076 48.85 -51.64 -21.11
N TYR A 1077 48.79 -51.38 -19.78
CA TYR A 1077 49.71 -50.64 -18.85
C TYR A 1077 50.11 -49.12 -18.90
N HIS A 1078 49.86 -48.46 -17.75
CA HIS A 1078 50.72 -47.58 -16.89
C HIS A 1078 51.25 -46.16 -17.27
N ASP A 1079 51.10 -45.27 -16.26
CA ASP A 1079 52.03 -44.25 -15.69
C ASP A 1079 52.30 -42.81 -16.24
N LEU A 1080 51.95 -41.86 -15.35
CA LEU A 1080 52.75 -40.74 -14.77
C LEU A 1080 53.15 -39.45 -15.53
N ASN A 1081 52.67 -38.34 -14.92
CA ASN A 1081 53.41 -37.11 -14.51
C ASN A 1081 53.67 -35.89 -15.42
N ASN A 1082 53.33 -34.74 -14.81
CA ASN A 1082 54.08 -33.46 -14.73
C ASN A 1082 54.09 -32.40 -15.86
N ASN A 1083 53.32 -31.34 -15.56
CA ASN A 1083 53.78 -29.95 -15.30
C ASN A 1083 54.17 -28.97 -16.42
N ASN A 1084 53.87 -27.70 -16.10
CA ASN A 1084 54.63 -26.48 -16.40
C ASN A 1084 54.56 -25.91 -17.85
N ASP A 1085 54.53 -24.59 -18.08
CA ASP A 1085 54.32 -23.43 -17.17
C ASP A 1085 54.02 -22.15 -18.00
N ARG A 1086 53.48 -21.09 -17.35
CA ARG A 1086 53.58 -19.64 -17.73
C ARG A 1086 52.99 -19.12 -19.07
N ASN A 1087 52.93 -17.79 -19.30
CA ASN A 1087 52.30 -16.71 -18.51
C ASN A 1087 52.22 -15.37 -19.31
N HIS A 1088 51.21 -14.52 -19.03
CA HIS A 1088 51.07 -13.05 -19.23
C HIS A 1088 51.57 -12.28 -20.49
N GLY A 1089 50.83 -11.21 -20.88
CA GLY A 1089 51.35 -10.06 -21.68
C GLY A 1089 50.40 -9.50 -22.76
N PHE A 1090 49.36 -8.71 -22.46
CA PHE A 1090 49.34 -7.23 -22.42
C PHE A 1090 49.67 -6.42 -23.72
N ALA A 1091 48.61 -5.98 -24.44
CA ALA A 1091 48.40 -4.61 -24.99
C ALA A 1091 49.33 -4.02 -26.11
N PRO A 1092 49.05 -2.84 -26.72
CA PRO A 1092 47.82 -2.48 -27.46
C PRO A 1092 48.00 -1.62 -28.77
N SER A 1093 46.89 -1.37 -29.48
CA SER A 1093 46.51 -0.09 -30.18
C SER A 1093 46.95 0.27 -31.63
N HIS A 1094 46.07 1.06 -32.31
CA HIS A 1094 46.29 2.00 -33.46
C HIS A 1094 46.71 1.44 -34.86
N GLN A 1095 46.39 2.03 -36.04
CA GLN A 1095 45.32 2.95 -36.52
C GLN A 1095 45.35 3.11 -38.08
N ASN A 1096 44.20 3.33 -38.76
CA ASN A 1096 44.04 4.01 -40.10
C ASN A 1096 44.72 3.40 -41.37
N ALA A 1097 44.41 3.76 -42.64
CA ALA A 1097 43.19 4.22 -43.37
C ALA A 1097 43.44 4.22 -44.92
N GLU A 1098 42.44 4.63 -45.74
CA GLU A 1098 42.50 5.00 -47.19
C GLU A 1098 42.61 3.83 -48.23
N GLN A 1099 42.15 3.82 -49.51
CA GLN A 1099 41.32 4.58 -50.50
C GLN A 1099 41.49 3.78 -51.85
N ASN A 1100 40.70 3.76 -52.96
CA ASN A 1100 39.41 4.32 -53.40
C ASN A 1100 38.87 3.61 -54.70
N SER A 1101 37.68 3.99 -55.21
CA SER A 1101 37.11 3.88 -56.60
C SER A 1101 36.31 2.64 -57.10
N GLY A 1102 35.25 2.87 -57.93
CA GLY A 1102 34.60 1.90 -58.86
C GLY A 1102 33.06 1.64 -58.77
N LYS A 1103 32.30 1.74 -59.89
CA LYS A 1103 30.84 1.40 -60.10
C LYS A 1103 30.50 1.34 -61.63
N PRO A 1104 29.31 0.91 -62.11
CA PRO A 1104 28.41 -0.26 -61.84
C PRO A 1104 28.14 -1.09 -63.16
N PRO A 1105 27.25 -2.15 -63.27
CA PRO A 1105 25.75 -2.03 -63.43
C PRO A 1105 24.90 -3.30 -63.01
N GLN A 1106 23.64 -3.45 -63.51
CA GLN A 1106 22.69 -4.61 -63.43
C GLN A 1106 22.16 -5.00 -64.86
N PRO A 1107 21.05 -5.76 -65.18
CA PRO A 1107 20.12 -6.69 -64.44
C PRO A 1107 19.70 -8.02 -65.21
N ILE A 1108 18.78 -8.88 -64.66
CA ILE A 1108 17.91 -9.97 -65.28
C ILE A 1108 17.21 -10.83 -64.14
N GLN A 1109 16.05 -11.55 -64.13
CA GLN A 1109 14.89 -11.97 -65.01
C GLN A 1109 14.81 -13.49 -65.41
N GLN A 1110 13.68 -14.25 -65.59
CA GLN A 1110 12.23 -14.19 -65.16
C GLN A 1110 11.41 -15.51 -65.49
N TRP A 1111 10.53 -16.01 -64.58
CA TRP A 1111 9.23 -16.77 -64.81
C TRP A 1111 9.26 -18.21 -65.47
N PRO A 1112 8.14 -19.00 -65.68
CA PRO A 1112 6.66 -18.88 -65.39
C PRO A 1112 5.89 -20.16 -64.83
N PHE A 1113 4.55 -20.05 -64.65
CA PHE A 1113 3.41 -21.05 -64.78
C PHE A 1113 2.30 -21.12 -63.68
N ILE A 1114 1.16 -21.76 -63.99
CA ILE A 1114 -0.24 -21.30 -63.72
C ILE A 1114 -1.25 -22.44 -63.40
N TYR A 1115 -2.30 -22.15 -62.60
CA TYR A 1115 -3.75 -22.56 -62.74
C TYR A 1115 -4.56 -21.99 -61.52
N GLN A 1116 -5.88 -21.73 -61.49
CA GLN A 1116 -6.96 -21.54 -62.48
C GLN A 1116 -8.15 -20.75 -61.82
N SER A 1117 -9.25 -20.43 -62.52
CA SER A 1117 -10.50 -19.85 -61.96
C SER A 1117 -11.73 -20.06 -62.86
N PRO A 1118 -12.96 -19.77 -62.37
CA PRO A 1118 -13.84 -18.72 -62.97
C PRO A 1118 -14.66 -17.94 -61.89
N SER A 1119 -15.42 -16.85 -62.10
CA SER A 1119 -15.62 -15.83 -63.17
C SER A 1119 -15.75 -14.44 -62.48
N GLY A 1120 -16.45 -13.35 -62.85
CA GLY A 1120 -17.40 -12.91 -63.91
C GLY A 1120 -18.07 -11.57 -63.45
N TYR A 1121 -18.75 -10.71 -64.22
CA TYR A 1121 -19.08 -10.65 -65.66
C TYR A 1121 -19.16 -9.15 -66.10
N GLN A 1122 -18.53 -8.78 -67.23
CA GLN A 1122 -18.66 -7.54 -68.02
C GLN A 1122 -18.28 -6.14 -67.45
N GLN A 1123 -18.10 -5.19 -68.39
CA GLN A 1123 -17.55 -3.83 -68.23
C GLN A 1123 -18.51 -2.76 -68.81
N GLY A 1124 -18.31 -1.49 -68.46
CA GLY A 1124 -18.87 -0.34 -69.18
C GLY A 1124 -18.09 0.96 -68.91
N ASN A 1125 -17.45 1.54 -69.92
CA ASN A 1125 -16.76 2.84 -69.84
C ASN A 1125 -17.73 4.00 -70.11
N LEU A 1126 -17.51 5.19 -69.50
CA LEU A 1126 -17.33 6.47 -70.21
C LEU A 1126 -17.07 7.67 -69.28
N MET A 1127 -16.51 8.74 -69.86
CA MET A 1127 -16.14 10.05 -69.30
C MET A 1127 -16.07 11.04 -70.50
N PRO A 1128 -15.91 12.38 -70.33
CA PRO A 1128 -16.12 13.27 -69.17
C PRO A 1128 -16.94 14.55 -69.58
N GLN A 1129 -16.73 15.71 -68.90
CA GLN A 1129 -17.04 17.11 -69.31
C GLN A 1129 -18.49 17.65 -69.15
N ASN A 1130 -18.76 18.95 -68.90
CA ASN A 1130 -18.03 20.01 -68.15
C ASN A 1130 -18.93 21.26 -67.88
N ALA A 1131 -18.50 22.14 -66.97
CA ALA A 1131 -18.70 23.62 -66.94
C ALA A 1131 -20.05 24.34 -66.58
N ASN A 1132 -19.95 25.19 -65.54
CA ASN A 1132 -20.40 26.62 -65.42
C ASN A 1132 -21.84 27.08 -65.03
N ASN A 1133 -21.90 27.73 -63.85
CA ASN A 1133 -22.51 29.06 -63.52
C ASN A 1133 -24.06 29.26 -63.63
N THR A 1134 -24.74 30.23 -62.95
CA THR A 1134 -24.30 31.48 -62.30
C THR A 1134 -25.24 31.96 -61.15
N HIS A 1135 -24.67 32.58 -60.11
CA HIS A 1135 -25.18 33.60 -59.14
C HIS A 1135 -26.70 33.91 -58.89
N GLN A 1136 -27.06 33.97 -57.59
CA GLN A 1136 -27.80 35.04 -56.84
C GLN A 1136 -29.19 35.53 -57.33
N THR A 1137 -30.13 36.07 -56.52
CA THR A 1137 -30.18 36.53 -55.10
C THR A 1137 -31.65 36.62 -54.63
N ALA A 1138 -31.95 36.38 -53.34
CA ALA A 1138 -32.91 37.17 -52.50
C ALA A 1138 -33.20 36.47 -51.16
N ASN A 1139 -33.44 37.26 -50.10
CA ASN A 1139 -33.99 36.82 -48.81
C ASN A 1139 -35.35 37.51 -48.58
N ILE A 1140 -36.24 36.88 -47.79
CA ILE A 1140 -37.16 37.43 -46.78
C ILE A 1140 -38.43 36.55 -46.69
N GLY A 1141 -38.90 36.27 -45.48
CA GLY A 1141 -40.24 35.72 -45.21
C GLY A 1141 -40.24 34.48 -44.32
N ARG A 1142 -40.86 34.58 -43.14
CA ARG A 1142 -41.20 33.43 -42.28
C ARG A 1142 -42.54 32.86 -42.74
N GLU A 1143 -42.78 31.56 -42.56
CA GLU A 1143 -43.70 31.09 -41.50
C GLU A 1143 -43.59 29.58 -41.24
N LEU A 1144 -44.33 29.11 -40.23
CA LEU A 1144 -44.32 27.73 -39.74
C LEU A 1144 -45.42 26.88 -40.39
N GLY A 1145 -45.13 25.59 -40.54
CA GLY A 1145 -46.16 24.55 -40.44
C GLY A 1145 -46.62 23.90 -41.73
N THR A 1146 -45.93 22.82 -42.16
CA THR A 1146 -46.58 21.66 -42.80
C THR A 1146 -45.62 20.46 -42.84
N LEU A 1147 -45.60 19.67 -41.76
CA LEU A 1147 -45.05 18.31 -41.77
C LEU A 1147 -45.96 17.34 -40.99
N GLN A 1148 -47.26 17.47 -41.27
CA GLN A 1148 -48.30 16.51 -40.91
C GLN A 1148 -49.08 16.21 -42.18
N ARG A 1149 -49.37 14.92 -42.45
CA ARG A 1149 -49.94 14.37 -43.69
C ARG A 1149 -49.00 14.36 -44.92
N MET A 1150 -48.12 13.37 -44.98
CA MET A 1150 -48.06 12.46 -46.14
C MET A 1150 -47.22 11.22 -45.83
N TYR A 1151 -47.74 10.33 -44.97
CA TYR A 1151 -47.44 8.89 -44.98
C TYR A 1151 -48.40 8.13 -44.04
N GLN A 1152 -49.61 7.82 -44.52
CA GLN A 1152 -50.36 6.60 -44.15
C GLN A 1152 -51.63 6.45 -45.01
N SER A 1153 -51.59 5.46 -45.91
CA SER A 1153 -52.71 4.81 -46.62
C SER A 1153 -52.08 3.71 -47.50
N ASP A 1154 -52.31 2.41 -47.33
CA ASP A 1154 -53.10 1.66 -46.35
C ASP A 1154 -52.28 0.40 -45.94
N MET A 1155 -52.13 0.05 -44.66
CA MET A 1155 -53.08 -0.67 -43.78
C MET A 1155 -53.34 -2.14 -44.18
N GLN A 1156 -53.04 -3.08 -43.26
CA GLN A 1156 -53.96 -4.15 -42.81
C GLN A 1156 -53.49 -4.75 -41.46
N TYR A 1157 -54.25 -4.42 -40.39
CA TYR A 1157 -54.48 -5.06 -39.07
C TYR A 1157 -53.40 -5.95 -38.37
N GLY A 1158 -53.21 -5.86 -37.04
CA GLY A 1158 -53.82 -4.94 -36.07
C GLY A 1158 -53.58 -5.31 -34.59
N GLY A 1159 -53.55 -4.31 -33.72
CA GLY A 1159 -53.36 -4.37 -32.25
C GLY A 1159 -53.28 -2.94 -31.69
N THR A 1160 -53.74 -2.67 -30.46
CA THR A 1160 -54.16 -1.31 -30.03
C THR A 1160 -53.32 -0.69 -28.90
N ASP A 1161 -53.26 0.65 -28.86
CA ASP A 1161 -52.38 1.45 -27.99
C ASP A 1161 -52.67 1.40 -26.47
N ASP A 1162 -53.76 0.79 -26.02
CA ASP A 1162 -54.18 0.78 -24.60
C ASP A 1162 -53.15 0.11 -23.64
N ASP A 1163 -52.31 -0.79 -24.15
CA ASP A 1163 -51.28 -1.47 -23.34
C ASP A 1163 -50.15 -0.53 -22.87
N PHE A 1164 -49.85 0.53 -23.61
CA PHE A 1164 -48.69 1.40 -23.32
C PHE A 1164 -48.95 2.34 -22.14
N ASP A 1165 -50.16 2.90 -22.06
CA ASP A 1165 -50.58 3.79 -20.97
C ASP A 1165 -50.78 3.03 -19.64
N LEU A 1166 -51.14 1.74 -19.72
CA LEU A 1166 -51.20 0.85 -18.56
C LEU A 1166 -49.81 0.58 -17.99
N CYS A 1167 -48.80 0.35 -18.83
CA CYS A 1167 -47.41 0.17 -18.40
C CYS A 1167 -46.85 1.43 -17.70
N LEU A 1168 -47.12 2.62 -18.24
CA LEU A 1168 -46.73 3.90 -17.65
C LEU A 1168 -47.38 4.12 -16.26
N LYS A 1169 -48.66 3.79 -16.09
CA LYS A 1169 -49.33 3.85 -14.78
C LYS A 1169 -48.74 2.90 -13.75
N ILE A 1170 -48.48 1.65 -14.13
CA ILE A 1170 -47.91 0.64 -13.23
C ILE A 1170 -46.52 1.08 -12.75
N PHE A 1171 -45.69 1.63 -13.63
CA PHE A 1171 -44.37 2.17 -13.28
C PHE A 1171 -44.48 3.34 -12.29
N TYR A 1172 -45.40 4.27 -12.52
CA TYR A 1172 -45.58 5.46 -11.68
C TYR A 1172 -46.08 5.12 -10.26
N ASP A 1173 -47.04 4.19 -10.12
CA ASP A 1173 -47.54 3.75 -8.81
C ASP A 1173 -46.57 2.81 -8.06
N GLN A 1174 -45.65 2.14 -8.77
CA GLN A 1174 -44.54 1.42 -8.13
C GLN A 1174 -43.46 2.36 -7.57
N CYS A 1175 -43.28 3.55 -8.14
CA CYS A 1175 -42.37 4.57 -7.59
C CYS A 1175 -42.98 5.39 -6.43
N ARG A 1176 -44.22 5.10 -6.03
CA ARG A 1176 -44.98 5.83 -4.99
C ARG A 1176 -45.30 4.99 -3.74
N LYS A 1177 -44.82 3.73 -3.69
CA LYS A 1177 -44.94 2.81 -2.56
C LYS A 1177 -43.56 2.51 -1.96
#